data_AF-A0A1T4KU08-F1
#
_entry.id   AF-A0A1T4KU08-F1
#
_cell.length_a   1.000
_cell.length_b   1.000
_cell.length_c   1.000
_cell.angle_alpha   90.00
_cell.angle_beta   90.00
_cell.angle_gamma   90.00
#
_symmetry.space_group_name_H-M   'P 1'
#
loop_
_entity.id
_entity.type
_entity.pdbx_description
1 polymer ?
#
loop_
_entity_poly.entity_id
_entity_poly.type
_entity_poly.pdbx_seq_one_letter_code
_entity_poly.pdbx_strand_id
1 'polypeptide(L)'
;MKKMIFFILISSFVILSFFASPQLQIEDCIDGVCLVPKKNENEKEIFAISSPIGYHNVKFIKQAPRLSTLNGKTIALVGGSFNAFITHEELKKCILSNYPTAKVLMFEDIGDAGPFSVTSQSKKTISFQKALKDNKVDAIISGNCACGLCTVKECGSSIAAEYIGIPSVTIGSPTFIQQIYSTGVNRGVPVLRAAEYPGAFASDSKEDLIKKTREKVWPQVEELLKKQISKEEIIKYAHSGERPFDEIIFYGTFEEIQDFCEANNWTDGLPIIPPTDQTIREYLKYCVEKADTVIGTFAPAYRKSYGYTVAANAVMSGIPKEFMPICMAFVRCLGDGEFRRTLSSTHGWTPYAWLNGPLARQLGIDCGQGMISEDVNKKLGRFIELAMLNIGGYYIKDNRMGTFGYLTPWTFAEDEQACLNNGWIPYHVEHGFKLNSNTITAGSALAWGNNVSPSTDNAEMIMKTLAFDITEKQQNGLGNTKPQVYRTIFITEPIANNLSKQYKSKSDLEDALIENARRPLWMRTFAYYWANTGSSQDKKRSIEQEYMYLKKNKDEKVEKTETPDWLKGFVNDDKIETIATMLKGQTPILVTGDSSRNKFQVMPGGGYVTFEIKLPKNWNELVKPLGYEPIENFFLK
;
A
#
# COMPACT_ATOMS: atom_id res chain seq x y z
N MET A 1 -27.71 14.19 -34.68
CA MET A 1 -28.96 14.79 -34.16
C MET A 1 -29.85 13.68 -33.62
N LYS A 2 -30.26 13.82 -32.34
CA LYS A 2 -31.24 13.01 -31.57
C LYS A 2 -30.89 11.54 -31.28
N LYS A 3 -30.16 11.32 -30.17
CA LYS A 3 -30.54 10.46 -29.02
C LYS A 3 -29.42 10.47 -28.00
N MET A 4 -29.40 11.53 -27.20
CA MET A 4 -28.59 11.73 -26.01
C MET A 4 -29.52 12.51 -25.08
N ILE A 5 -29.87 11.93 -23.91
CA ILE A 5 -30.45 12.56 -22.70
C ILE A 5 -31.05 11.46 -21.79
N PHE A 6 -30.57 11.45 -20.54
CA PHE A 6 -31.10 10.83 -19.32
C PHE A 6 -30.93 9.33 -19.08
N PHE A 7 -29.84 8.97 -18.40
CA PHE A 7 -29.87 8.04 -17.25
C PHE A 7 -28.87 8.54 -16.19
N ILE A 8 -29.36 9.41 -15.31
CA ILE A 8 -28.77 9.70 -14.00
C ILE A 8 -29.86 9.31 -13.00
N LEU A 9 -29.71 8.19 -12.29
CA LEU A 9 -30.35 7.91 -11.00
C LEU A 9 -29.80 6.59 -10.40
N ILE A 10 -29.13 6.73 -9.26
CA ILE A 10 -29.09 5.79 -8.12
C ILE A 10 -28.35 4.45 -8.35
N SER A 11 -27.02 4.47 -8.14
CA SER A 11 -26.27 3.29 -7.67
C SER A 11 -26.43 3.16 -6.15
N SER A 12 -27.56 2.60 -5.72
CA SER A 12 -27.70 2.07 -4.37
C SER A 12 -27.20 0.63 -4.36
N PHE A 13 -26.19 0.33 -3.54
CA PHE A 13 -25.88 -1.02 -3.11
C PHE A 13 -27.07 -1.54 -2.29
N VAL A 14 -28.08 -2.02 -3.01
CA VAL A 14 -28.97 -3.05 -2.53
C VAL A 14 -28.35 -4.33 -3.04
N ILE A 15 -28.23 -5.36 -2.20
CA ILE A 15 -28.19 -6.74 -2.66
C ILE A 15 -29.56 -6.98 -3.32
N LEU A 16 -29.71 -6.44 -4.53
CA LEU A 16 -30.79 -6.73 -5.42
C LEU A 16 -30.26 -7.91 -6.20
N SER A 17 -30.62 -9.08 -5.70
CA SER A 17 -30.78 -10.33 -6.43
C SER A 17 -31.36 -10.05 -7.82
N PHE A 18 -30.48 -9.74 -8.76
CA PHE A 18 -30.74 -9.63 -10.20
C PHE A 18 -29.72 -10.47 -10.97
N PHE A 19 -29.48 -11.68 -10.47
CA PHE A 19 -29.44 -12.87 -11.31
C PHE A 19 -30.42 -13.83 -10.67
N ALA A 20 -31.64 -13.89 -11.20
CA ALA A 20 -32.46 -15.08 -11.03
C ALA A 20 -31.86 -16.16 -11.94
N SER A 21 -30.68 -16.65 -11.57
CA SER A 21 -30.28 -18.01 -11.94
C SER A 21 -31.24 -18.94 -11.21
N PRO A 22 -31.66 -20.07 -11.81
CA PRO A 22 -32.60 -20.99 -11.18
C PRO A 22 -32.07 -21.31 -9.79
N GLN A 23 -32.81 -20.85 -8.78
CA GLN A 23 -32.55 -21.18 -7.39
C GLN A 23 -32.75 -22.69 -7.33
N LEU A 24 -31.64 -23.43 -7.41
CA LEU A 24 -31.63 -24.88 -7.33
C LEU A 24 -32.38 -25.21 -6.04
N GLN A 25 -33.60 -25.74 -6.18
CA GLN A 25 -34.44 -26.05 -5.03
C GLN A 25 -33.69 -27.10 -4.22
N ILE A 26 -33.14 -26.67 -3.09
CA ILE A 26 -32.51 -27.54 -2.10
C ILE A 26 -33.67 -28.32 -1.49
N GLU A 27 -33.94 -29.51 -2.00
CA GLU A 27 -34.80 -30.47 -1.29
C GLU A 27 -34.16 -30.76 0.07
N ASP A 28 -34.95 -30.48 1.11
CA ASP A 28 -34.77 -30.73 2.55
C ASP A 28 -33.45 -31.41 2.97
N CYS A 29 -32.51 -30.63 3.53
CA CYS A 29 -31.30 -31.16 4.16
C CYS A 29 -31.69 -31.98 5.41
N ILE A 30 -31.60 -33.30 5.33
CA ILE A 30 -31.63 -34.23 6.47
C ILE A 30 -30.16 -34.49 6.90
N ASP A 31 -29.89 -34.40 8.20
CA ASP A 31 -28.60 -34.71 8.87
C ASP A 31 -27.39 -33.78 8.64
N GLY A 32 -27.59 -32.53 8.21
CA GLY A 32 -26.53 -31.51 8.24
C GLY A 32 -25.41 -31.66 7.20
N VAL A 33 -25.61 -32.52 6.20
CA VAL A 33 -24.75 -32.64 5.01
C VAL A 33 -25.58 -32.24 3.79
N CYS A 34 -25.55 -30.96 3.41
CA CYS A 34 -26.21 -30.56 2.16
C CYS A 34 -25.37 -31.05 0.97
N LEU A 35 -25.87 -32.07 0.27
CA LEU A 35 -25.29 -32.58 -0.97
C LEU A 35 -25.61 -31.59 -2.09
N VAL A 36 -24.68 -30.68 -2.37
CA VAL A 36 -24.71 -29.89 -3.61
C VAL A 36 -24.75 -30.88 -4.78
N PRO A 37 -25.68 -30.74 -5.73
CA PRO A 37 -25.67 -31.60 -6.91
C PRO A 37 -24.31 -31.49 -7.59
N LYS A 38 -23.65 -32.62 -7.86
CA LYS A 38 -22.32 -32.59 -8.51
C LYS A 38 -22.37 -31.97 -9.90
N LYS A 39 -23.55 -31.96 -10.52
CA LYS A 39 -23.78 -31.44 -11.86
C LYS A 39 -25.09 -30.65 -11.93
N ASN A 40 -25.13 -29.64 -12.79
CA ASN A 40 -26.37 -28.93 -13.14
C ASN A 40 -27.17 -29.67 -14.22
N GLU A 41 -28.31 -29.11 -14.63
CA GLU A 41 -29.21 -29.64 -15.67
C GLU A 41 -28.52 -29.87 -17.03
N ASN A 42 -27.40 -29.19 -17.29
CA ASN A 42 -26.60 -29.31 -18.51
C ASN A 42 -25.35 -30.19 -18.31
N GLU A 43 -25.34 -31.03 -17.27
CA GLU A 43 -24.23 -31.89 -16.86
C GLU A 43 -22.91 -31.19 -16.50
N LYS A 44 -22.89 -29.86 -16.33
CA LYS A 44 -21.69 -29.12 -15.89
C LYS A 44 -21.46 -29.30 -14.40
N GLU A 45 -20.21 -29.45 -13.99
CA GLU A 45 -19.81 -29.57 -12.59
C GLU A 45 -20.18 -28.30 -11.79
N ILE A 46 -20.72 -28.49 -10.59
CA ILE A 46 -21.06 -27.41 -9.65
C ILE A 46 -20.06 -27.44 -8.50
N PHE A 47 -19.53 -26.27 -8.14
CA PHE A 47 -18.66 -26.10 -6.98
C PHE A 47 -19.36 -25.27 -5.90
N ALA A 48 -19.05 -25.60 -4.65
CA ALA A 48 -19.38 -24.81 -3.47
C ALA A 48 -18.14 -24.01 -3.06
N ILE A 49 -18.20 -22.69 -3.16
CA ILE A 49 -17.04 -21.84 -2.86
C ILE A 49 -17.15 -21.18 -1.49
N SER A 50 -16.02 -21.10 -0.81
CA SER A 50 -15.89 -20.46 0.49
C SER A 50 -15.41 -19.03 0.35
N SER A 51 -15.67 -18.19 1.34
CA SER A 51 -15.31 -16.77 1.26
C SER A 51 -13.78 -16.54 1.17
N PRO A 52 -13.29 -15.79 0.17
CA PRO A 52 -11.88 -15.44 0.09
C PRO A 52 -11.53 -14.20 0.94
N ILE A 53 -12.50 -13.56 1.57
CA ILE A 53 -12.30 -12.37 2.40
C ILE A 53 -12.57 -12.69 3.87
N GLY A 54 -11.90 -11.96 4.76
CA GLY A 54 -12.20 -12.01 6.19
C GLY A 54 -13.42 -11.16 6.58
N TYR A 55 -13.78 -11.21 7.87
CA TYR A 55 -14.91 -10.43 8.42
C TYR A 55 -14.45 -9.13 9.05
N HIS A 56 -15.23 -8.07 8.87
CA HIS A 56 -14.95 -6.76 9.44
C HIS A 56 -14.86 -6.84 10.98
N ASN A 57 -13.71 -6.43 11.55
CA ASN A 57 -13.40 -6.62 12.97
C ASN A 57 -13.58 -5.35 13.82
N VAL A 58 -13.93 -4.22 13.20
CA VAL A 58 -13.99 -2.94 13.91
C VAL A 58 -15.40 -2.67 14.40
N LYS A 59 -15.51 -2.33 15.69
CA LYS A 59 -16.80 -1.92 16.27
C LYS A 59 -17.13 -0.50 15.82
N PHE A 60 -18.35 -0.30 15.33
CA PHE A 60 -18.84 1.03 15.00
C PHE A 60 -19.09 1.86 16.26
N ILE A 61 -18.63 3.10 16.25
CA ILE A 61 -18.93 4.08 17.31
C ILE A 61 -20.33 4.68 17.09
N LYS A 62 -20.92 5.17 18.18
CA LYS A 62 -22.04 6.11 18.06
C LYS A 62 -21.45 7.45 17.62
N GLN A 63 -21.68 7.83 16.35
CA GLN A 63 -21.16 9.07 15.80
C GLN A 63 -21.71 10.29 16.52
N ALA A 64 -20.93 11.38 16.49
CA ALA A 64 -21.30 12.62 17.11
C ALA A 64 -22.59 13.19 16.48
N PRO A 65 -23.51 13.76 17.29
CA PRO A 65 -24.67 14.45 16.76
C PRO A 65 -24.22 15.66 15.93
N ARG A 66 -24.90 15.92 14.82
CA ARG A 66 -24.61 17.09 13.99
C ARG A 66 -25.17 18.35 14.64
N LEU A 67 -24.58 19.50 14.34
CA LEU A 67 -24.96 20.77 14.94
C LEU A 67 -26.34 21.22 14.46
N SER A 68 -27.12 21.90 15.28
CA SER A 68 -28.34 22.58 14.79
C SER A 68 -28.01 23.90 14.08
N THR A 69 -26.92 24.54 14.49
CA THR A 69 -26.41 25.81 13.96
C THR A 69 -24.92 25.94 14.23
N LEU A 70 -24.23 26.79 13.47
CA LEU A 70 -22.84 27.17 13.73
C LEU A 70 -22.73 28.44 14.60
N ASN A 71 -23.84 29.14 14.86
CA ASN A 71 -23.82 30.33 15.73
C ASN A 71 -23.38 29.98 17.16
N GLY A 72 -22.46 30.76 17.71
CA GLY A 72 -21.87 30.56 19.03
C GLY A 72 -21.00 29.31 19.16
N LYS A 73 -20.64 28.66 18.03
CA LYS A 73 -19.85 27.42 18.00
C LYS A 73 -18.40 27.68 17.65
N THR A 74 -17.51 26.85 18.19
CA THR A 74 -16.09 26.83 17.83
C THR A 74 -15.83 25.76 16.77
N ILE A 75 -15.48 26.19 15.55
CA ILE A 75 -15.23 25.30 14.41
C ILE A 75 -13.72 25.28 14.13
N ALA A 76 -13.11 24.10 14.06
CA ALA A 76 -11.70 23.96 13.70
C ALA A 76 -11.53 23.50 12.25
N LEU A 77 -10.79 24.27 11.46
CA LEU A 77 -10.33 23.92 10.12
C LEU A 77 -8.96 23.25 10.26
N VAL A 78 -8.89 21.94 10.06
CA VAL A 78 -7.70 21.12 10.35
C VAL A 78 -7.16 20.47 9.08
N GLY A 79 -5.85 20.15 9.07
CA GLY A 79 -5.20 19.62 7.88
C GLY A 79 -4.65 20.70 6.94
N GLY A 80 -3.38 20.59 6.59
CA GLY A 80 -2.64 21.59 5.82
C GLY A 80 -2.33 21.18 4.38
N SER A 81 -2.96 20.12 3.87
CA SER A 81 -2.57 19.48 2.61
C SER A 81 -3.23 20.14 1.39
N PHE A 82 -2.54 20.16 0.24
CA PHE A 82 -3.07 20.56 -1.07
C PHE A 82 -3.78 21.92 -1.08
N ASN A 83 -3.02 23.01 -0.85
CA ASN A 83 -3.54 24.38 -0.83
C ASN A 83 -4.63 24.65 0.23
N ALA A 84 -4.68 23.87 1.32
CA ALA A 84 -5.59 24.12 2.44
C ALA A 84 -5.46 25.54 3.01
N PHE A 85 -4.27 26.15 2.99
CA PHE A 85 -4.06 27.55 3.37
C PHE A 85 -4.93 28.55 2.59
N ILE A 86 -5.38 28.21 1.37
CA ILE A 86 -6.28 29.03 0.56
C ILE A 86 -7.72 28.61 0.81
N THR A 87 -8.02 27.31 0.70
CA THR A 87 -9.41 26.82 0.83
C THR A 87 -9.95 26.99 2.24
N HIS A 88 -9.14 26.74 3.28
CA HIS A 88 -9.57 26.87 4.67
C HIS A 88 -9.73 28.33 5.07
N GLU A 89 -8.85 29.23 4.60
CA GLU A 89 -9.05 30.68 4.79
C GLU A 89 -10.34 31.17 4.13
N GLU A 90 -10.67 30.66 2.94
CA GLU A 90 -11.94 31.00 2.31
C GLU A 90 -13.14 30.41 3.05
N LEU A 91 -13.06 29.16 3.54
CA LEU A 91 -14.09 28.56 4.39
C LEU A 91 -14.30 29.35 5.68
N LYS A 92 -13.23 29.83 6.32
CA LYS A 92 -13.31 30.69 7.49
C LYS A 92 -14.12 31.96 7.20
N LYS A 93 -13.87 32.62 6.07
CA LYS A 93 -14.65 33.80 5.65
C LYS A 93 -16.12 33.45 5.42
N CYS A 94 -16.40 32.33 4.75
CA CYS A 94 -17.78 31.86 4.55
C CYS A 94 -18.48 31.58 5.88
N ILE A 95 -17.82 30.90 6.82
CA ILE A 95 -18.37 30.62 8.16
C ILE A 95 -18.69 31.93 8.88
N LEU A 96 -17.74 32.85 8.99
CA LEU A 96 -17.92 34.09 9.75
C LEU A 96 -18.93 35.05 9.08
N SER A 97 -19.07 35.00 7.76
CA SER A 97 -20.06 35.81 7.05
C SER A 97 -21.49 35.31 7.29
N ASN A 98 -21.69 33.98 7.32
CA ASN A 98 -23.02 33.38 7.52
C ASN A 98 -23.36 33.17 9.01
N TYR A 99 -22.35 33.06 9.87
CA TYR A 99 -22.45 32.81 11.31
C TYR A 99 -21.49 33.73 12.08
N PRO A 100 -21.79 35.04 12.21
CA PRO A 100 -20.87 36.03 12.78
C PRO A 100 -20.45 35.78 14.24
N THR A 101 -21.23 34.97 14.96
CA THR A 101 -20.95 34.60 16.36
C THR A 101 -20.11 33.32 16.50
N ALA A 102 -19.81 32.64 15.39
CA ALA A 102 -18.94 31.48 15.39
C ALA A 102 -17.49 31.89 15.66
N LYS A 103 -16.75 31.02 16.36
CA LYS A 103 -15.29 31.12 16.48
C LYS A 103 -14.67 30.12 15.53
N VAL A 104 -13.71 30.54 14.71
CA VAL A 104 -13.00 29.65 13.78
C VAL A 104 -11.53 29.54 14.18
N LEU A 105 -11.06 28.32 14.40
CA LEU A 105 -9.66 27.98 14.65
C LEU A 105 -9.03 27.40 13.38
N MET A 106 -7.78 27.76 13.10
CA MET A 106 -7.06 27.26 11.93
C MET A 106 -6.13 26.10 12.32
N PHE A 107 -5.62 25.38 11.33
CA PHE A 107 -4.78 24.20 11.56
C PHE A 107 -3.44 24.57 12.20
N GLU A 108 -3.00 25.83 12.15
CA GLU A 108 -1.87 26.33 12.93
C GLU A 108 -2.14 26.31 14.46
N ASP A 109 -3.40 26.45 14.87
CA ASP A 109 -3.80 26.49 16.29
C ASP A 109 -3.98 25.07 16.89
N ILE A 110 -4.40 24.11 16.07
CA ILE A 110 -4.82 22.77 16.52
C ILE A 110 -3.91 21.63 15.99
N GLY A 111 -3.36 21.77 14.79
CA GLY A 111 -2.61 20.73 14.09
C GLY A 111 -3.50 19.69 13.38
N ASP A 112 -3.00 18.46 13.28
CA ASP A 112 -3.69 17.31 12.65
C ASP A 112 -3.44 16.01 13.44
N ALA A 113 -4.34 15.03 13.33
CA ALA A 113 -4.21 13.76 14.04
C ALA A 113 -3.22 12.77 13.39
N GLY A 114 -2.84 13.00 12.13
CA GLY A 114 -2.23 11.99 11.26
C GLY A 114 -3.19 10.84 10.94
N PRO A 115 -2.69 9.76 10.31
CA PRO A 115 -3.48 8.55 10.08
C PRO A 115 -4.01 7.97 11.40
N PHE A 116 -5.32 7.75 11.49
CA PHE A 116 -5.94 7.15 12.67
C PHE A 116 -5.83 5.63 12.63
N SER A 117 -5.52 5.02 13.78
CA SER A 117 -5.50 3.57 13.98
C SER A 117 -6.45 3.19 15.11
N VAL A 118 -7.24 2.14 14.87
CA VAL A 118 -8.19 1.59 15.85
C VAL A 118 -7.52 0.65 16.86
N THR A 119 -6.33 0.13 16.55
CA THR A 119 -5.62 -0.83 17.40
C THR A 119 -4.62 -0.17 18.33
N SER A 120 -4.03 0.96 17.92
CA SER A 120 -3.04 1.68 18.71
C SER A 120 -3.03 3.15 18.32
N GLN A 121 -3.56 4.01 19.19
CA GLN A 121 -3.59 5.44 18.93
C GLN A 121 -2.20 6.05 19.12
N SER A 122 -1.77 6.83 18.12
CA SER A 122 -0.48 7.51 18.17
C SER A 122 -0.47 8.65 19.19
N LYS A 123 0.71 9.03 19.69
CA LYS A 123 0.88 10.25 20.52
C LYS A 123 0.33 11.49 19.84
N LYS A 124 0.43 11.57 18.50
CA LYS A 124 -0.09 12.68 17.70
C LYS A 124 -1.62 12.75 17.76
N THR A 125 -2.29 11.61 17.58
CA THR A 125 -3.76 11.49 17.68
C THR A 125 -4.26 11.92 19.06
N ILE A 126 -3.62 11.44 20.13
CA ILE A 126 -3.99 11.77 21.51
C ILE A 126 -3.82 13.28 21.77
N SER A 127 -2.70 13.85 21.32
CA SER A 127 -2.41 15.28 21.48
C SER A 127 -3.41 16.15 20.72
N PHE A 128 -3.77 15.75 19.49
CA PHE A 128 -4.79 16.42 18.68
C PHE A 128 -6.16 16.39 19.36
N GLN A 129 -6.60 15.24 19.85
CA GLN A 129 -7.86 15.13 20.59
C GLN A 129 -7.88 15.98 21.86
N LYS A 130 -6.75 16.06 22.57
CA LYS A 130 -6.61 16.94 23.73
C LYS A 130 -6.75 18.40 23.31
N ALA A 131 -6.07 18.83 22.25
CA ALA A 131 -6.14 20.19 21.74
C ALA A 131 -7.58 20.59 21.35
N LEU A 132 -8.35 19.69 20.73
CA LEU A 132 -9.76 19.93 20.42
C LEU A 132 -10.60 20.17 21.68
N LYS A 133 -10.38 19.37 22.74
CA LYS A 133 -11.10 19.50 24.01
C LYS A 133 -10.72 20.77 24.76
N ASP A 134 -9.42 21.06 24.89
CA ASP A 134 -8.91 22.25 25.57
C ASP A 134 -9.46 23.54 24.94
N ASN A 135 -9.57 23.56 23.60
CA ASN A 135 -10.09 24.69 22.85
C ASN A 135 -11.63 24.70 22.72
N LYS A 136 -12.34 23.76 23.35
CA LYS A 136 -13.81 23.62 23.32
C LYS A 136 -14.35 23.60 21.88
N VAL A 137 -13.71 22.85 21.00
CA VAL A 137 -14.12 22.70 19.61
C VAL A 137 -15.45 21.93 19.52
N ASP A 138 -16.44 22.52 18.86
CA ASP A 138 -17.76 21.94 18.65
C ASP A 138 -17.86 21.12 17.36
N ALA A 139 -17.05 21.41 16.34
CA ALA A 139 -16.97 20.63 15.10
C ALA A 139 -15.64 20.86 14.36
N ILE A 140 -15.26 19.91 13.51
CA ILE A 140 -14.08 20.05 12.65
C ILE A 140 -14.40 19.92 11.16
N ILE A 141 -13.59 20.58 10.35
CA ILE A 141 -13.54 20.41 8.89
C ILE A 141 -12.10 20.04 8.56
N SER A 142 -11.88 18.87 7.95
CA SER A 142 -10.55 18.38 7.59
C SER A 142 -10.34 18.35 6.09
N GLY A 143 -9.14 18.69 5.61
CA GLY A 143 -8.82 18.60 4.18
C GLY A 143 -7.47 19.24 3.81
N ASN A 144 -7.15 19.39 2.52
CA ASN A 144 -7.86 18.87 1.35
C ASN A 144 -7.35 17.45 0.98
N CYS A 145 -8.26 16.51 0.70
CA CYS A 145 -7.90 15.16 0.26
C CYS A 145 -7.71 15.10 -1.27
N ALA A 146 -6.47 14.94 -1.74
CA ALA A 146 -6.14 14.90 -3.17
C ALA A 146 -5.03 13.88 -3.53
N CYS A 147 -4.69 12.99 -2.60
CA CYS A 147 -3.68 11.94 -2.77
C CYS A 147 -4.05 10.78 -1.85
N GLY A 148 -3.84 9.54 -2.29
CA GLY A 148 -4.30 8.36 -1.55
C GLY A 148 -3.76 8.25 -0.12
N LEU A 149 -2.48 8.58 0.12
CA LEU A 149 -1.90 8.58 1.47
C LEU A 149 -2.33 9.78 2.31
N CYS A 150 -2.46 10.95 1.67
CA CYS A 150 -2.88 12.17 2.34
C CYS A 150 -4.36 12.09 2.76
N THR A 151 -5.21 11.48 1.95
CA THR A 151 -6.61 11.23 2.30
C THR A 151 -6.72 10.39 3.58
N VAL A 152 -5.93 9.32 3.72
CA VAL A 152 -5.93 8.52 4.96
C VAL A 152 -5.49 9.35 6.16
N LYS A 153 -4.52 10.26 5.98
CA LYS A 153 -4.06 11.19 7.02
C LYS A 153 -5.16 12.20 7.40
N GLU A 154 -5.79 12.87 6.43
CA GLU A 154 -6.81 13.88 6.69
C GLU A 154 -8.11 13.26 7.25
N CYS A 155 -8.55 12.12 6.72
CA CYS A 155 -9.62 11.33 7.32
C CYS A 155 -9.31 10.96 8.77
N GLY A 156 -8.03 10.72 9.10
CA GLY A 156 -7.61 10.41 10.45
C GLY A 156 -7.95 11.51 11.46
N SER A 157 -7.87 12.79 11.07
CA SER A 157 -8.30 13.92 11.91
C SER A 157 -9.81 13.90 12.15
N SER A 158 -10.60 13.71 11.09
CA SER A 158 -12.07 13.57 11.17
C SER A 158 -12.49 12.40 12.06
N ILE A 159 -11.87 11.23 11.86
CA ILE A 159 -12.14 10.03 12.66
C ILE A 159 -11.75 10.26 14.13
N ALA A 160 -10.58 10.84 14.40
CA ALA A 160 -10.14 11.13 15.76
C ALA A 160 -11.13 12.03 16.51
N ALA A 161 -11.72 13.02 15.83
CA ALA A 161 -12.74 13.90 16.40
C ALA A 161 -14.06 13.16 16.69
N GLU A 162 -14.54 12.35 15.75
CA GLU A 162 -15.78 11.56 15.92
C GLU A 162 -15.68 10.61 17.12
N TYR A 163 -14.52 10.00 17.34
CA TYR A 163 -14.24 9.11 18.48
C TYR A 163 -14.36 9.80 19.85
N ILE A 164 -14.25 11.14 19.91
CA ILE A 164 -14.43 11.92 21.14
C ILE A 164 -15.74 12.74 21.13
N GLY A 165 -16.66 12.42 20.21
CA GLY A 165 -17.99 13.03 20.14
C GLY A 165 -18.01 14.41 19.47
N ILE A 166 -17.01 14.75 18.65
CA ILE A 166 -16.97 16.00 17.88
C ILE A 166 -17.32 15.69 16.42
N PRO A 167 -18.39 16.27 15.84
CA PRO A 167 -18.77 16.04 14.45
C PRO A 167 -17.73 16.62 13.49
N SER A 168 -17.49 15.89 12.41
CA SER A 168 -16.53 16.24 11.35
C SER A 168 -17.14 16.28 9.95
N VAL A 169 -16.51 17.04 9.05
CA VAL A 169 -16.65 16.93 7.59
C VAL A 169 -15.27 16.87 6.96
N THR A 170 -15.05 15.96 6.02
CA THR A 170 -13.79 15.82 5.29
C THR A 170 -13.94 16.32 3.86
N ILE A 171 -13.03 17.16 3.38
CA ILE A 171 -13.06 17.71 2.02
C ILE A 171 -12.13 16.87 1.14
N GLY A 172 -12.61 16.45 -0.03
CA GLY A 172 -11.79 15.74 -1.01
C GLY A 172 -12.14 16.09 -2.45
N SER A 173 -11.21 15.83 -3.37
CA SER A 173 -11.51 15.87 -4.81
C SER A 173 -12.26 14.59 -5.24
N PRO A 174 -12.90 14.55 -6.42
CA PRO A 174 -13.94 13.56 -6.73
C PRO A 174 -13.46 12.11 -6.56
N THR A 175 -12.23 11.81 -7.00
CA THR A 175 -11.63 10.46 -6.89
C THR A 175 -11.42 9.99 -5.45
N PHE A 176 -11.33 10.89 -4.47
CA PHE A 176 -11.04 10.53 -3.08
C PHE A 176 -12.29 10.49 -2.19
N ILE A 177 -13.47 10.86 -2.71
CA ILE A 177 -14.72 10.82 -1.94
C ILE A 177 -15.04 9.39 -1.49
N GLN A 178 -14.93 8.41 -2.38
CA GLN A 178 -15.14 7.01 -2.03
C GLN A 178 -14.12 6.54 -0.98
N GLN A 179 -12.86 6.95 -1.13
CA GLN A 179 -11.81 6.63 -0.16
C GLN A 179 -12.08 7.22 1.23
N ILE A 180 -12.69 8.42 1.32
CA ILE A 180 -13.08 9.02 2.61
C ILE A 180 -14.09 8.11 3.31
N TYR A 181 -15.14 7.68 2.61
CA TYR A 181 -16.15 6.79 3.17
C TYR A 181 -15.55 5.44 3.59
N SER A 182 -14.79 4.78 2.72
CA SER A 182 -14.18 3.48 3.03
C SER A 182 -13.19 3.57 4.19
N THR A 183 -12.39 4.64 4.26
CA THR A 183 -11.45 4.90 5.36
C THR A 183 -12.17 5.07 6.70
N GLY A 184 -13.30 5.77 6.71
CA GLY A 184 -14.16 5.97 7.88
C GLY A 184 -14.78 4.68 8.39
N VAL A 185 -15.50 3.96 7.53
CA VAL A 185 -16.16 2.69 7.84
C VAL A 185 -15.15 1.69 8.39
N ASN A 186 -14.02 1.53 7.70
CA ASN A 186 -12.98 0.60 8.11
C ASN A 186 -12.34 0.94 9.47
N ARG A 187 -12.59 2.14 10.02
CA ARG A 187 -12.12 2.59 11.34
C ARG A 187 -13.27 2.79 12.32
N GLY A 188 -14.44 2.22 12.06
CA GLY A 188 -15.56 2.22 12.99
C GLY A 188 -16.38 3.51 12.96
N VAL A 189 -16.23 4.37 11.96
CA VAL A 189 -17.09 5.54 11.75
C VAL A 189 -18.05 5.25 10.59
N PRO A 190 -19.32 4.89 10.86
CA PRO A 190 -20.28 4.43 9.84
C PRO A 190 -20.43 5.35 8.62
N VAL A 191 -20.52 6.65 8.85
CA VAL A 191 -20.73 7.66 7.79
C VAL A 191 -19.79 8.83 8.04
N LEU A 192 -18.55 8.72 7.55
CA LEU A 192 -17.61 9.84 7.56
C LEU A 192 -18.03 10.87 6.51
N ARG A 193 -18.60 11.99 6.95
CA ARG A 193 -19.13 13.03 6.05
C ARG A 193 -18.05 13.54 5.10
N ALA A 194 -18.34 13.56 3.80
CA ALA A 194 -17.44 14.01 2.75
C ALA A 194 -18.06 15.16 1.94
N ALA A 195 -17.32 16.25 1.75
CA ALA A 195 -17.66 17.34 0.85
C ALA A 195 -16.74 17.31 -0.38
N GLU A 196 -17.32 17.44 -1.57
CA GLU A 196 -16.56 17.36 -2.82
C GLU A 196 -16.09 18.73 -3.31
N TYR A 197 -14.79 18.82 -3.58
CA TYR A 197 -14.19 19.90 -4.35
C TYR A 197 -14.08 19.49 -5.83
N PRO A 198 -14.63 20.27 -6.79
CA PRO A 198 -14.57 19.92 -8.20
C PRO A 198 -13.19 20.22 -8.82
N GLY A 199 -12.51 19.19 -9.30
CA GLY A 199 -11.21 19.30 -9.98
C GLY A 199 -10.04 18.89 -9.09
N ALA A 200 -8.85 19.42 -9.37
CA ALA A 200 -7.61 19.07 -8.69
C ALA A 200 -7.01 20.32 -8.00
N PHE A 201 -6.96 20.29 -6.67
CA PHE A 201 -6.52 21.43 -5.85
C PHE A 201 -5.15 22.02 -6.23
N ALA A 202 -4.21 21.16 -6.63
CA ALA A 202 -2.85 21.59 -6.97
C ALA A 202 -2.74 22.21 -8.38
N SER A 203 -3.75 22.00 -9.24
CA SER A 203 -3.78 22.48 -10.62
C SER A 203 -4.62 23.74 -10.79
N ASP A 204 -5.53 24.01 -9.86
CA ASP A 204 -6.38 25.19 -9.90
C ASP A 204 -5.62 26.45 -9.45
N SER A 205 -5.94 27.58 -10.09
CA SER A 205 -5.45 28.89 -9.68
C SER A 205 -5.96 29.26 -8.27
N LYS A 206 -5.35 30.26 -7.65
CA LYS A 206 -5.83 30.81 -6.37
C LYS A 206 -7.29 31.28 -6.49
N GLU A 207 -7.61 31.97 -7.57
CA GLU A 207 -8.94 32.50 -7.86
C GLU A 207 -9.96 31.35 -7.99
N ASP A 208 -9.59 30.28 -8.70
CA ASP A 208 -10.44 29.10 -8.85
C ASP A 208 -10.63 28.37 -7.53
N LEU A 209 -9.57 28.19 -6.73
CA LEU A 209 -9.64 27.59 -5.39
C LEU A 209 -10.62 28.35 -4.50
N ILE A 210 -10.53 29.69 -4.47
CA ILE A 210 -11.43 30.56 -3.71
C ILE A 210 -12.87 30.41 -4.23
N LYS A 211 -13.07 30.56 -5.54
CA LYS A 211 -14.38 30.52 -6.18
C LYS A 211 -15.07 29.17 -5.94
N LYS A 212 -14.40 28.06 -6.24
CA LYS A 212 -14.93 26.71 -6.06
C LYS A 212 -15.18 26.40 -4.58
N THR A 213 -14.30 26.86 -3.68
CA THR A 213 -14.53 26.70 -2.24
C THR A 213 -15.82 27.40 -1.81
N ARG A 214 -16.03 28.65 -2.23
CA ARG A 214 -17.21 29.43 -1.87
C ARG A 214 -18.50 28.89 -2.51
N GLU A 215 -18.46 28.61 -3.80
CA GLU A 215 -19.66 28.29 -4.58
C GLU A 215 -20.05 26.81 -4.52
N LYS A 216 -19.09 25.90 -4.26
CA LYS A 216 -19.30 24.45 -4.37
C LYS A 216 -19.02 23.72 -3.06
N VAL A 217 -17.91 23.99 -2.38
CA VAL A 217 -17.55 23.26 -1.15
C VAL A 217 -18.33 23.75 0.06
N TRP A 218 -18.38 25.07 0.29
CA TRP A 218 -19.02 25.66 1.47
C TRP A 218 -20.49 25.23 1.66
N PRO A 219 -21.37 25.27 0.63
CA PRO A 219 -22.76 24.84 0.79
C PRO A 219 -22.88 23.39 1.27
N GLN A 220 -22.04 22.49 0.74
CA GLN A 220 -21.99 21.09 1.16
C GLN A 220 -21.51 20.96 2.61
N VAL A 221 -20.40 21.63 2.96
CA VAL A 221 -19.84 21.58 4.32
C VAL A 221 -20.85 22.08 5.35
N GLU A 222 -21.52 23.20 5.07
CA GLU A 222 -22.54 23.77 5.93
C GLU A 222 -23.72 22.80 6.13
N GLU A 223 -24.23 22.20 5.05
CA GLU A 223 -25.29 21.19 5.12
C GLU A 223 -24.84 19.98 5.95
N LEU A 224 -23.68 19.40 5.64
CA LEU A 224 -23.20 18.15 6.23
C LEU A 224 -22.85 18.28 7.72
N LEU A 225 -22.42 19.47 8.18
CA LEU A 225 -22.22 19.76 9.60
C LEU A 225 -23.52 19.82 10.39
N LYS A 226 -24.67 20.03 9.72
CA LYS A 226 -26.00 20.15 10.36
C LYS A 226 -26.90 18.93 10.16
N LYS A 227 -26.75 18.23 9.03
CA LYS A 227 -27.60 17.11 8.63
C LYS A 227 -27.33 15.86 9.45
N GLN A 228 -28.24 15.53 10.35
CA GLN A 228 -28.18 14.30 11.15
C GLN A 228 -27.97 13.07 10.27
N ILE A 229 -27.22 12.10 10.80
CA ILE A 229 -26.94 10.85 10.09
C ILE A 229 -28.19 9.96 10.18
N SER A 230 -28.71 9.55 9.02
CA SER A 230 -29.89 8.70 8.96
C SER A 230 -29.55 7.21 9.11
N LYS A 231 -30.55 6.39 9.43
CA LYS A 231 -30.37 4.93 9.50
C LYS A 231 -30.05 4.35 8.12
N GLU A 232 -30.64 4.91 7.08
CA GLU A 232 -30.44 4.51 5.68
C GLU A 232 -28.99 4.78 5.25
N GLU A 233 -28.40 5.90 5.67
CA GLU A 233 -26.99 6.19 5.42
C GLU A 233 -26.08 5.19 6.13
N ILE A 234 -26.38 4.83 7.38
CA ILE A 234 -25.62 3.81 8.12
C ILE A 234 -25.71 2.45 7.42
N ILE A 235 -26.91 2.03 7.02
CA ILE A 235 -27.13 0.74 6.32
C ILE A 235 -26.37 0.70 4.99
N LYS A 236 -26.28 1.83 4.29
CA LYS A 236 -25.60 1.94 3.00
C LYS A 236 -24.08 1.75 3.11
N TYR A 237 -23.45 2.24 4.18
CA TYR A 237 -21.98 2.28 4.29
C TYR A 237 -21.41 1.27 5.29
N ALA A 238 -22.14 0.95 6.35
CA ALA A 238 -21.65 0.17 7.49
C ALA A 238 -22.27 -1.23 7.50
N HIS A 239 -21.63 -2.16 6.80
CA HIS A 239 -21.96 -3.58 6.87
C HIS A 239 -21.11 -4.27 7.94
N SER A 240 -21.74 -4.79 8.99
CA SER A 240 -21.09 -5.63 10.01
C SER A 240 -21.81 -6.94 10.20
N GLY A 241 -21.05 -7.99 10.49
CA GLY A 241 -21.56 -9.29 10.91
C GLY A 241 -20.40 -10.25 11.08
N GLU A 242 -20.36 -10.97 12.19
CA GLU A 242 -19.51 -12.14 12.31
C GLU A 242 -20.20 -13.30 11.57
N ARG A 243 -19.44 -14.02 10.76
CA ARG A 243 -19.89 -15.28 10.15
C ARG A 243 -18.82 -16.35 10.36
N PRO A 244 -19.15 -17.64 10.20
CA PRO A 244 -18.18 -18.74 10.30
C PRO A 244 -17.01 -18.55 9.32
N PHE A 245 -15.78 -18.83 9.73
CA PHE A 245 -14.60 -18.62 8.88
C PHE A 245 -14.57 -19.52 7.62
N ASP A 246 -15.35 -20.60 7.63
CA ASP A 246 -15.51 -21.60 6.58
C ASP A 246 -16.92 -21.57 5.94
N GLU A 247 -17.57 -20.41 5.99
CA GLU A 247 -18.87 -20.20 5.34
C GLU A 247 -18.79 -20.43 3.82
N ILE A 248 -19.70 -21.27 3.31
CA ILE A 248 -19.98 -21.40 1.88
C ILE A 248 -20.87 -20.23 1.47
N ILE A 249 -20.43 -19.47 0.47
CA ILE A 249 -21.08 -18.22 0.09
C ILE A 249 -21.76 -18.27 -1.27
N PHE A 250 -21.43 -19.26 -2.10
CA PHE A 250 -21.99 -19.38 -3.44
C PHE A 250 -21.84 -20.81 -3.98
N TYR A 251 -22.79 -21.20 -4.84
CA TYR A 251 -22.78 -22.46 -5.58
C TYR A 251 -23.03 -22.15 -7.06
N GLY A 252 -22.24 -22.75 -7.93
CA GLY A 252 -22.42 -22.58 -9.37
C GLY A 252 -21.41 -23.35 -10.19
N THR A 253 -21.53 -23.26 -11.51
CA THR A 253 -20.49 -23.73 -12.43
C THR A 253 -19.24 -22.87 -12.32
N PHE A 254 -18.15 -23.30 -12.95
CA PHE A 254 -16.92 -22.52 -13.01
C PHE A 254 -17.14 -21.09 -13.52
N GLU A 255 -17.93 -20.92 -14.59
CA GLU A 255 -18.23 -19.61 -15.16
C GLU A 255 -19.08 -18.75 -14.23
N GLU A 256 -20.11 -19.32 -13.60
CA GLU A 256 -20.95 -18.59 -12.64
C GLU A 256 -20.17 -18.14 -11.40
N ILE A 257 -19.21 -18.95 -10.95
CA ILE A 257 -18.29 -18.60 -9.86
C ILE A 257 -17.36 -17.47 -10.27
N GLN A 258 -16.82 -17.50 -11.48
CA GLN A 258 -15.99 -16.43 -12.01
C GLN A 258 -16.78 -15.11 -12.04
N ASP A 259 -17.99 -15.13 -12.63
CA ASP A 259 -18.88 -13.96 -12.73
C ASP A 259 -19.23 -13.42 -11.33
N PHE A 260 -19.53 -14.31 -10.38
CA PHE A 260 -19.82 -13.94 -9.00
C PHE A 260 -18.62 -13.27 -8.32
N CYS A 261 -17.40 -13.81 -8.49
CA CYS A 261 -16.21 -13.25 -7.89
C CYS A 261 -15.80 -11.92 -8.55
N GLU A 262 -15.98 -11.77 -9.86
CA GLU A 262 -15.75 -10.51 -10.59
C GLU A 262 -16.72 -9.42 -10.13
N ALA A 263 -18.01 -9.74 -10.02
CA ALA A 263 -19.04 -8.81 -9.54
C ALA A 263 -18.76 -8.30 -8.10
N ASN A 264 -18.09 -9.12 -7.28
CA ASN A 264 -17.70 -8.76 -5.91
C ASN A 264 -16.29 -8.15 -5.79
N ASN A 265 -15.56 -7.96 -6.91
CA ASN A 265 -14.16 -7.53 -6.95
C ASN A 265 -13.22 -8.42 -6.11
N TRP A 266 -13.36 -9.74 -6.24
CA TRP A 266 -12.51 -10.72 -5.55
C TRP A 266 -11.48 -11.40 -6.45
N THR A 267 -11.44 -11.02 -7.72
CA THR A 267 -10.46 -11.50 -8.71
C THR A 267 -9.63 -10.34 -9.23
N ASP A 268 -8.48 -10.67 -9.81
CA ASP A 268 -7.59 -9.77 -10.55
C ASP A 268 -8.01 -9.58 -12.02
N GLY A 269 -9.24 -10.00 -12.37
CA GLY A 269 -9.73 -10.05 -13.75
C GLY A 269 -9.22 -11.24 -14.56
N LEU A 270 -8.47 -12.16 -13.94
CA LEU A 270 -8.06 -13.43 -14.55
C LEU A 270 -8.90 -14.59 -13.98
N PRO A 271 -9.00 -15.73 -14.70
CA PRO A 271 -9.71 -16.91 -14.20
C PRO A 271 -9.16 -17.42 -12.87
N ILE A 272 -10.04 -17.73 -11.92
CA ILE A 272 -9.66 -18.30 -10.63
C ILE A 272 -9.88 -19.81 -10.59
N ILE A 273 -9.20 -20.51 -9.68
CA ILE A 273 -9.61 -21.85 -9.26
C ILE A 273 -10.66 -21.71 -8.15
N PRO A 274 -11.85 -22.35 -8.25
CA PRO A 274 -12.87 -22.30 -7.20
C PRO A 274 -12.33 -22.73 -5.82
N PRO A 275 -12.36 -21.86 -4.79
CA PRO A 275 -11.86 -22.18 -3.46
C PRO A 275 -12.87 -23.03 -2.68
N THR A 276 -12.95 -24.32 -3.03
CA THR A 276 -13.81 -25.27 -2.32
C THR A 276 -13.22 -25.65 -0.96
N ASP A 277 -14.09 -25.91 0.03
CA ASP A 277 -13.65 -26.28 1.39
C ASP A 277 -12.67 -27.47 1.40
N GLN A 278 -12.95 -28.49 0.60
CA GLN A 278 -12.05 -29.64 0.43
C GLN A 278 -10.66 -29.22 -0.05
N THR A 279 -10.58 -28.39 -1.10
CA THR A 279 -9.29 -27.94 -1.66
C THR A 279 -8.54 -27.05 -0.67
N ILE A 280 -9.25 -26.16 0.02
CA ILE A 280 -8.67 -25.30 1.07
C ILE A 280 -8.04 -26.15 2.17
N ARG A 281 -8.74 -27.18 2.64
CA ARG A 281 -8.23 -28.09 3.67
C ARG A 281 -7.03 -28.90 3.21
N GLU A 282 -6.92 -29.24 1.94
CA GLU A 282 -5.71 -29.85 1.38
C GLU A 282 -4.49 -28.90 1.42
N TYR A 283 -4.69 -27.61 1.14
CA TYR A 283 -3.62 -26.61 1.23
C TYR A 283 -3.17 -26.41 2.69
N LEU A 284 -4.11 -26.38 3.63
CA LEU A 284 -3.81 -26.17 5.05
C LEU A 284 -2.92 -27.27 5.65
N LYS A 285 -2.88 -28.47 5.06
CA LYS A 285 -1.96 -29.55 5.49
C LYS A 285 -0.48 -29.16 5.37
N TYR A 286 -0.14 -28.21 4.51
CA TYR A 286 1.23 -27.81 4.23
C TYR A 286 1.74 -26.67 5.12
N CYS A 287 0.92 -26.13 6.03
CA CYS A 287 1.32 -25.06 6.95
C CYS A 287 1.18 -25.45 8.43
N VAL A 288 1.70 -24.61 9.32
CA VAL A 288 1.67 -24.85 10.78
C VAL A 288 0.34 -24.39 11.39
N GLU A 289 -0.27 -23.37 10.78
CA GLU A 289 -1.48 -22.73 11.24
C GLU A 289 -2.73 -23.57 10.98
N LYS A 290 -3.66 -23.56 11.93
CA LYS A 290 -4.96 -24.20 11.75
C LYS A 290 -5.90 -23.31 10.94
N ALA A 291 -6.95 -23.92 10.38
CA ALA A 291 -7.98 -23.22 9.60
C ALA A 291 -8.54 -21.97 10.33
N ASP A 292 -8.87 -22.13 11.61
CA ASP A 292 -9.47 -21.12 12.49
C ASP A 292 -8.46 -20.17 13.16
N THR A 293 -7.15 -20.32 12.86
CA THR A 293 -6.12 -19.45 13.41
C THR A 293 -6.19 -18.08 12.75
N VAL A 294 -6.39 -17.02 13.54
CA VAL A 294 -6.30 -15.63 13.06
C VAL A 294 -4.83 -15.31 12.78
N ILE A 295 -4.50 -15.09 11.51
CA ILE A 295 -3.17 -14.68 11.06
C ILE A 295 -2.95 -13.19 11.35
N GLY A 296 -4.00 -12.38 11.22
CA GLY A 296 -3.96 -10.97 11.57
C GLY A 296 -5.24 -10.21 11.25
N THR A 297 -5.18 -8.90 11.46
CA THR A 297 -6.20 -7.94 11.04
C THR A 297 -5.49 -6.76 10.41
N PHE A 298 -5.65 -6.61 9.10
CA PHE A 298 -4.78 -5.75 8.30
C PHE A 298 -5.52 -4.51 7.80
N ALA A 299 -4.87 -3.35 7.85
CA ALA A 299 -5.34 -2.18 7.12
C ALA A 299 -5.13 -2.39 5.59
N PRO A 300 -5.92 -1.77 4.71
CA PRO A 300 -7.00 -0.81 4.98
C PRO A 300 -8.33 -1.42 5.46
N ALA A 301 -8.63 -2.70 5.23
CA ALA A 301 -9.98 -3.24 5.48
C ALA A 301 -10.29 -3.63 6.93
N TYR A 302 -9.28 -3.86 7.76
CA TYR A 302 -9.40 -4.34 9.15
C TYR A 302 -10.33 -5.56 9.29
N ARG A 303 -10.15 -6.53 8.41
CA ARG A 303 -10.85 -7.82 8.45
C ARG A 303 -10.04 -8.84 9.25
N LYS A 304 -10.68 -9.69 10.06
CA LYS A 304 -10.03 -10.86 10.66
C LYS A 304 -9.67 -11.83 9.55
N SER A 305 -8.39 -12.09 9.34
CA SER A 305 -7.89 -13.00 8.31
C SER A 305 -7.46 -14.31 8.95
N TYR A 306 -8.13 -15.40 8.59
CA TYR A 306 -7.85 -16.73 9.12
C TYR A 306 -6.89 -17.49 8.21
N GLY A 307 -6.24 -18.53 8.73
CA GLY A 307 -5.46 -19.46 7.91
C GLY A 307 -6.29 -20.00 6.73
N TYR A 308 -7.57 -20.28 6.98
CA TYR A 308 -8.55 -20.65 5.96
C TYR A 308 -8.69 -19.60 4.83
N THR A 309 -8.79 -18.31 5.19
CA THR A 309 -8.88 -17.21 4.20
C THR A 309 -7.60 -17.10 3.37
N VAL A 310 -6.43 -17.31 3.96
CA VAL A 310 -5.16 -17.32 3.22
C VAL A 310 -5.13 -18.48 2.23
N ALA A 311 -5.55 -19.68 2.66
CA ALA A 311 -5.60 -20.86 1.81
C ALA A 311 -6.62 -20.70 0.68
N ALA A 312 -7.78 -20.08 0.91
CA ALA A 312 -8.74 -19.75 -0.15
C ALA A 312 -8.11 -18.88 -1.25
N ASN A 313 -7.35 -17.84 -0.89
CA ASN A 313 -6.64 -17.00 -1.86
C ASN A 313 -5.50 -17.75 -2.58
N ALA A 314 -4.80 -18.66 -1.88
CA ALA A 314 -3.81 -19.53 -2.50
C ALA A 314 -4.45 -20.43 -3.57
N VAL A 315 -5.56 -21.09 -3.25
CA VAL A 315 -6.32 -21.88 -4.23
C VAL A 315 -6.71 -21.03 -5.43
N MET A 316 -7.37 -19.88 -5.21
CA MET A 316 -7.80 -18.98 -6.29
C MET A 316 -6.66 -18.57 -7.23
N SER A 317 -5.46 -18.35 -6.70
CA SER A 317 -4.29 -17.95 -7.48
C SER A 317 -3.72 -19.06 -8.36
N GLY A 318 -4.01 -20.32 -8.04
CA GLY A 318 -3.41 -21.49 -8.68
C GLY A 318 -1.96 -21.78 -8.30
N ILE A 319 -1.45 -21.18 -7.22
CA ILE A 319 -0.15 -21.57 -6.64
C ILE A 319 -0.24 -22.98 -6.05
N PRO A 320 0.76 -23.87 -6.22
CA PRO A 320 0.72 -25.22 -5.64
C PRO A 320 0.63 -25.21 -4.11
N LYS A 321 -0.02 -26.23 -3.54
CA LYS A 321 -0.31 -26.35 -2.10
C LYS A 321 0.93 -26.33 -1.20
N GLU A 322 2.06 -26.85 -1.68
CA GLU A 322 3.33 -26.82 -0.96
C GLU A 322 3.88 -25.40 -0.76
N PHE A 323 3.36 -24.37 -1.46
CA PHE A 323 3.71 -22.97 -1.21
C PHE A 323 2.98 -22.36 -0.02
N MET A 324 2.05 -23.08 0.61
CA MET A 324 1.22 -22.55 1.70
C MET A 324 2.02 -21.87 2.84
N PRO A 325 3.17 -22.40 3.30
CA PRO A 325 4.02 -21.70 4.28
C PRO A 325 4.45 -20.30 3.83
N ILE A 326 4.81 -20.14 2.55
CA ILE A 326 5.22 -18.86 1.97
C ILE A 326 4.02 -17.91 1.95
N CYS A 327 2.84 -18.39 1.55
CA CYS A 327 1.60 -17.62 1.54
C CYS A 327 1.25 -17.09 2.93
N MET A 328 1.35 -17.93 3.97
CA MET A 328 1.13 -17.51 5.37
C MET A 328 2.12 -16.43 5.82
N ALA A 329 3.40 -16.59 5.48
CA ALA A 329 4.43 -15.63 5.84
C ALA A 329 4.26 -14.29 5.10
N PHE A 330 3.87 -14.31 3.82
CA PHE A 330 3.54 -13.09 3.07
C PHE A 330 2.38 -12.32 3.70
N VAL A 331 1.30 -13.01 4.08
CA VAL A 331 0.14 -12.33 4.69
C VAL A 331 0.52 -11.63 6.01
N ARG A 332 1.48 -12.16 6.77
CA ARG A 332 2.02 -11.47 7.95
C ARG A 332 2.74 -10.16 7.58
N CYS A 333 3.40 -10.12 6.41
CA CYS A 333 4.05 -8.91 5.91
C CYS A 333 3.04 -7.76 5.72
N LEU A 334 1.79 -8.05 5.30
CA LEU A 334 0.73 -7.04 5.17
C LEU A 334 0.39 -6.34 6.51
N GLY A 335 0.72 -6.95 7.65
CA GLY A 335 0.57 -6.35 8.97
C GLY A 335 1.60 -5.28 9.30
N ASP A 336 2.74 -5.29 8.61
CA ASP A 336 3.81 -4.35 8.91
C ASP A 336 3.58 -2.98 8.23
N GLY A 337 3.72 -1.92 9.02
CA GLY A 337 3.51 -0.55 8.55
C GLY A 337 4.52 -0.09 7.50
N GLU A 338 5.76 -0.56 7.53
CA GLU A 338 6.82 -0.10 6.62
C GLU A 338 6.56 -0.59 5.19
N PHE A 339 6.19 -1.86 5.01
CA PHE A 339 5.79 -2.41 3.71
C PHE A 339 4.43 -1.86 3.26
N ARG A 340 3.42 -1.90 4.15
CA ARG A 340 2.03 -1.60 3.80
C ARG A 340 1.79 -0.13 3.42
N ARG A 341 2.56 0.81 3.99
CA ARG A 341 2.28 2.26 3.94
C ARG A 341 2.17 2.81 2.53
N THR A 342 2.96 2.33 1.57
CA THR A 342 3.04 2.89 0.21
C THR A 342 1.93 2.41 -0.73
N LEU A 343 1.26 1.31 -0.39
CA LEU A 343 0.38 0.54 -1.29
C LEU A 343 -0.94 1.25 -1.64
N SER A 344 -1.30 2.33 -0.94
CA SER A 344 -2.47 3.18 -1.25
C SER A 344 -2.11 4.46 -2.01
N SER A 345 -0.86 4.64 -2.41
CA SER A 345 -0.41 5.89 -3.03
C SER A 345 -0.93 6.07 -4.45
N THR A 346 -1.13 7.33 -4.84
CA THR A 346 -1.40 7.71 -6.23
C THR A 346 -0.18 7.50 -7.14
N HIS A 347 1.03 7.32 -6.59
CA HIS A 347 2.20 7.02 -7.41
C HIS A 347 2.24 5.58 -7.96
N GLY A 348 1.42 4.66 -7.45
CA GLY A 348 1.35 3.30 -7.99
C GLY A 348 2.55 2.43 -7.62
N TRP A 349 2.77 2.18 -6.32
CA TRP A 349 3.87 1.32 -5.87
C TRP A 349 3.54 -0.14 -6.12
N THR A 350 4.33 -0.81 -6.96
CA THR A 350 4.14 -2.24 -7.21
C THR A 350 4.80 -3.05 -6.11
N PRO A 351 4.04 -3.86 -5.36
CA PRO A 351 4.56 -4.75 -4.34
C PRO A 351 5.35 -5.90 -4.96
N TYR A 352 6.34 -6.40 -4.25
CA TYR A 352 7.06 -7.62 -4.61
C TYR A 352 7.60 -8.30 -3.36
N ALA A 353 8.06 -9.53 -3.52
CA ALA A 353 8.75 -10.24 -2.46
C ALA A 353 9.92 -11.06 -3.00
N TRP A 354 10.94 -11.27 -2.18
CA TRP A 354 11.98 -12.25 -2.48
C TRP A 354 12.15 -13.25 -1.34
N LEU A 355 12.67 -14.41 -1.70
CA LEU A 355 12.86 -15.51 -0.77
C LEU A 355 14.34 -15.85 -0.58
N ASN A 356 14.63 -16.32 0.62
CA ASN A 356 15.91 -16.84 1.07
C ASN A 356 15.66 -18.19 1.77
N GLY A 357 16.68 -19.04 1.78
CA GLY A 357 16.69 -20.33 2.46
C GLY A 357 16.40 -21.55 1.57
N PRO A 358 16.58 -22.75 2.13
CA PRO A 358 16.49 -24.02 1.40
C PRO A 358 15.12 -24.30 0.80
N LEU A 359 14.03 -23.76 1.36
CA LEU A 359 12.68 -23.90 0.81
C LEU A 359 12.57 -23.29 -0.59
N ALA A 360 13.20 -22.13 -0.82
CA ALA A 360 13.16 -21.49 -2.14
C ALA A 360 13.81 -22.37 -3.21
N ARG A 361 14.97 -22.98 -2.88
CA ARG A 361 15.66 -23.93 -3.76
C ARG A 361 14.87 -25.23 -3.96
N GLN A 362 14.33 -25.79 -2.87
CA GLN A 362 13.54 -27.02 -2.92
C GLN A 362 12.31 -26.88 -3.81
N LEU A 363 11.60 -25.75 -3.72
CA LEU A 363 10.38 -25.48 -4.47
C LEU A 363 10.64 -24.88 -5.87
N GLY A 364 11.90 -24.71 -6.27
CA GLY A 364 12.26 -24.19 -7.59
C GLY A 364 11.86 -22.73 -7.82
N ILE A 365 11.93 -21.90 -6.76
CA ILE A 365 11.75 -20.45 -6.90
C ILE A 365 13.02 -19.88 -7.53
N ASP A 366 12.86 -19.34 -8.73
CA ASP A 366 14.00 -18.98 -9.58
C ASP A 366 14.67 -17.67 -9.14
N CYS A 367 15.99 -17.61 -9.32
CA CYS A 367 16.85 -16.45 -9.06
C CYS A 367 17.71 -16.06 -10.27
N GLY A 368 17.53 -16.69 -11.43
CA GLY A 368 18.39 -16.62 -12.60
C GLY A 368 17.83 -15.80 -13.76
N GLN A 369 18.20 -16.19 -14.99
CA GLN A 369 17.76 -15.51 -16.20
C GLN A 369 16.23 -15.60 -16.34
N GLY A 370 15.57 -14.45 -16.42
CA GLY A 370 14.11 -14.40 -16.60
C GLY A 370 13.31 -14.71 -15.33
N MET A 371 13.94 -14.79 -14.15
CA MET A 371 13.35 -15.26 -12.89
C MET A 371 11.94 -14.79 -12.57
N ILE A 372 11.60 -13.51 -12.78
CA ILE A 372 10.26 -12.99 -12.45
C ILE A 372 9.18 -13.55 -13.38
N SER A 373 9.60 -14.04 -14.54
CA SER A 373 8.76 -14.62 -15.57
C SER A 373 8.71 -16.14 -15.51
N GLU A 374 9.43 -16.78 -14.59
CA GLU A 374 9.28 -18.20 -14.36
C GLU A 374 7.90 -18.52 -13.78
N ASP A 375 7.38 -19.70 -14.16
CA ASP A 375 5.98 -20.06 -13.91
C ASP A 375 5.61 -20.06 -12.43
N VAL A 376 6.49 -20.59 -11.58
CA VAL A 376 6.32 -20.63 -10.12
C VAL A 376 6.31 -19.21 -9.53
N ASN A 377 7.28 -18.39 -9.94
CA ASN A 377 7.46 -17.02 -9.44
C ASN A 377 6.27 -16.11 -9.83
N LYS A 378 5.75 -16.27 -11.06
CA LYS A 378 4.54 -15.59 -11.53
C LYS A 378 3.31 -15.97 -10.71
N LYS A 379 3.10 -17.26 -10.43
CA LYS A 379 1.96 -17.74 -9.63
C LYS A 379 2.00 -17.17 -8.20
N LEU A 380 3.19 -17.07 -7.61
CA LEU A 380 3.33 -16.50 -6.27
C LEU A 380 3.09 -14.97 -6.30
N GLY A 381 3.54 -14.28 -7.35
CA GLY A 381 3.17 -12.89 -7.62
C GLY A 381 1.65 -12.70 -7.74
N ARG A 382 0.96 -13.62 -8.42
CA ARG A 382 -0.50 -13.61 -8.50
C ARG A 382 -1.18 -13.84 -7.15
N PHE A 383 -0.67 -14.75 -6.33
CA PHE A 383 -1.15 -14.92 -4.96
C PHE A 383 -1.04 -13.62 -4.16
N ILE A 384 0.09 -12.90 -4.27
CA ILE A 384 0.27 -11.60 -3.61
C ILE A 384 -0.81 -10.61 -4.02
N GLU A 385 -1.18 -10.56 -5.31
CA GLU A 385 -2.23 -9.67 -5.81
C GLU A 385 -3.59 -9.98 -5.18
N LEU A 386 -4.00 -11.25 -5.17
CA LEU A 386 -5.26 -11.68 -4.57
C LEU A 386 -5.25 -11.49 -3.05
N ALA A 387 -4.14 -11.77 -2.37
CA ALA A 387 -4.00 -11.50 -0.94
C ALA A 387 -4.16 -10.00 -0.64
N MET A 388 -3.54 -9.12 -1.42
CA MET A 388 -3.73 -7.68 -1.25
C MET A 388 -5.17 -7.25 -1.49
N LEU A 389 -5.81 -7.76 -2.54
CA LEU A 389 -7.20 -7.47 -2.89
C LEU A 389 -8.17 -7.93 -1.80
N ASN A 390 -8.14 -9.23 -1.46
CA ASN A 390 -9.15 -9.88 -0.64
C ASN A 390 -8.87 -9.80 0.86
N ILE A 391 -7.60 -10.01 1.25
CA ILE A 391 -7.16 -10.02 2.65
C ILE A 391 -6.84 -8.59 3.11
N GLY A 392 -6.04 -7.85 2.34
CA GLY A 392 -5.70 -6.46 2.63
C GLY A 392 -6.86 -5.48 2.39
N GLY A 393 -7.71 -5.77 1.40
CA GLY A 393 -8.80 -4.89 0.97
C GLY A 393 -8.33 -3.73 0.10
N TYR A 394 -7.32 -3.96 -0.74
CA TYR A 394 -6.78 -2.99 -1.68
C TYR A 394 -7.56 -2.97 -3.00
N TYR A 395 -8.59 -2.13 -3.07
CA TYR A 395 -9.50 -2.02 -4.22
C TYR A 395 -9.12 -0.85 -5.13
N ILE A 396 -9.01 -1.15 -6.43
CA ILE A 396 -8.75 -0.15 -7.48
C ILE A 396 -9.87 0.90 -7.49
N LYS A 397 -9.52 2.18 -7.69
CA LYS A 397 -10.43 3.35 -7.64
C LYS A 397 -11.06 3.65 -6.26
N ASP A 398 -10.69 2.93 -5.20
CA ASP A 398 -11.08 3.24 -3.82
C ASP A 398 -9.85 3.56 -2.97
N ASN A 399 -9.03 2.56 -2.66
CA ASN A 399 -7.88 2.71 -1.76
C ASN A 399 -6.58 2.12 -2.33
N ARG A 400 -6.62 1.54 -3.53
CA ARG A 400 -5.48 1.19 -4.38
C ARG A 400 -5.46 2.15 -5.58
N MET A 401 -4.79 3.29 -5.39
CA MET A 401 -5.03 4.46 -6.25
C MET A 401 -4.29 4.42 -7.59
N GLY A 402 -2.95 4.51 -7.60
CA GLY A 402 -2.12 4.42 -8.81
C GLY A 402 -2.64 5.22 -10.01
N THR A 403 -2.22 6.48 -10.18
CA THR A 403 -2.71 7.39 -11.22
C THR A 403 -2.71 6.78 -12.62
N PHE A 404 -1.74 5.91 -12.92
CA PHE A 404 -1.61 5.21 -14.20
C PHE A 404 -1.79 3.68 -14.09
N GLY A 405 -2.30 3.19 -12.96
CA GLY A 405 -2.40 1.77 -12.63
C GLY A 405 -1.19 1.21 -11.88
N TYR A 406 -1.14 -0.10 -11.75
CA TYR A 406 -0.09 -0.88 -11.10
C TYR A 406 0.38 -1.98 -12.05
N LEU A 407 1.65 -2.36 -11.93
CA LEU A 407 2.11 -3.62 -12.50
C LEU A 407 1.67 -4.77 -11.59
N THR A 408 1.60 -5.99 -12.13
CA THR A 408 1.36 -7.20 -11.34
C THR A 408 2.48 -7.37 -10.31
N PRO A 409 2.18 -7.77 -9.06
CA PRO A 409 3.21 -8.12 -8.10
C PRO A 409 4.13 -9.23 -8.64
N TRP A 410 5.40 -9.20 -8.26
CA TRP A 410 6.38 -10.19 -8.71
C TRP A 410 7.15 -10.79 -7.54
N THR A 411 7.69 -11.99 -7.76
CA THR A 411 8.54 -12.67 -6.79
C THR A 411 9.75 -13.33 -7.43
N PHE A 412 10.77 -13.64 -6.62
CA PHE A 412 12.01 -14.30 -7.03
C PHE A 412 12.76 -14.79 -5.78
N ALA A 413 13.87 -15.52 -5.97
CA ALA A 413 14.82 -15.84 -4.90
C ALA A 413 16.12 -15.03 -5.03
N GLU A 414 16.79 -14.77 -3.91
CA GLU A 414 18.18 -14.34 -3.95
C GLU A 414 19.09 -15.55 -4.25
N ASP A 415 20.13 -15.35 -5.06
CA ASP A 415 21.17 -16.36 -5.25
C ASP A 415 22.13 -16.37 -4.07
N GLU A 416 21.76 -17.13 -3.04
CA GLU A 416 22.51 -17.25 -1.80
C GLU A 416 23.87 -17.93 -2.00
N GLN A 417 23.98 -18.85 -2.96
CA GLN A 417 25.25 -19.52 -3.25
C GLN A 417 26.22 -18.54 -3.92
N ALA A 418 25.75 -17.74 -4.88
CA ALA A 418 26.54 -16.68 -5.49
C ALA A 418 26.99 -15.64 -4.45
N CYS A 419 26.16 -15.29 -3.46
CA CYS A 419 26.60 -14.44 -2.35
C CYS A 419 27.83 -15.04 -1.64
N LEU A 420 27.73 -16.31 -1.22
CA LEU A 420 28.81 -17.00 -0.50
C LEU A 420 30.07 -17.16 -1.34
N ASN A 421 29.93 -17.48 -2.64
CA ASN A 421 31.06 -17.56 -3.58
C ASN A 421 31.85 -16.25 -3.65
N ASN A 422 31.17 -15.13 -3.46
CA ASN A 422 31.75 -13.79 -3.48
C ASN A 422 32.20 -13.29 -2.11
N GLY A 423 32.17 -14.15 -1.08
CA GLY A 423 32.53 -13.78 0.30
C GLY A 423 31.52 -12.85 0.97
N TRP A 424 30.34 -12.66 0.37
CA TRP A 424 29.25 -11.92 0.95
C TRP A 424 28.25 -12.86 1.62
N ILE A 425 27.45 -12.32 2.53
CA ILE A 425 26.37 -13.07 3.16
C ILE A 425 25.01 -12.71 2.50
N PRO A 426 24.08 -13.68 2.40
CA PRO A 426 22.74 -13.42 1.88
C PRO A 426 21.96 -12.42 2.74
N TYR A 427 20.95 -11.77 2.14
CA TYR A 427 20.21 -10.67 2.75
C TYR A 427 19.58 -11.04 4.10
N HIS A 428 18.94 -12.20 4.22
CA HIS A 428 18.31 -12.59 5.49
C HIS A 428 19.35 -12.80 6.60
N VAL A 429 20.56 -13.24 6.28
CA VAL A 429 21.65 -13.39 7.26
C VAL A 429 22.11 -12.02 7.75
N GLU A 430 22.21 -11.02 6.87
CA GLU A 430 22.49 -9.62 7.26
C GLU A 430 21.45 -9.08 8.24
N HIS A 431 20.23 -9.63 8.19
CA HIS A 431 19.10 -9.25 9.03
C HIS A 431 18.87 -10.18 10.23
N GLY A 432 19.89 -10.98 10.59
CA GLY A 432 19.94 -11.75 11.83
C GLY A 432 19.31 -13.16 11.76
N PHE A 433 18.93 -13.63 10.58
CA PHE A 433 18.49 -15.01 10.38
C PHE A 433 19.69 -15.95 10.18
N LYS A 434 19.48 -17.26 10.40
CA LYS A 434 20.51 -18.27 10.15
C LYS A 434 20.61 -18.52 8.65
N LEU A 435 21.79 -18.96 8.17
CA LEU A 435 22.03 -19.25 6.75
C LEU A 435 20.94 -20.13 6.11
N ASN A 436 20.51 -21.18 6.83
CA ASN A 436 19.48 -22.11 6.35
C ASN A 436 18.07 -21.83 6.93
N SER A 437 17.81 -20.64 7.49
CA SER A 437 16.44 -20.18 7.79
C SER A 437 15.71 -19.84 6.50
N ASN A 438 14.44 -20.21 6.40
CA ASN A 438 13.58 -19.82 5.29
C ASN A 438 12.94 -18.48 5.60
N THR A 439 13.07 -17.50 4.71
CA THR A 439 12.46 -16.18 4.92
C THR A 439 11.84 -15.64 3.64
N ILE A 440 10.81 -14.83 3.81
CA ILE A 440 10.28 -13.97 2.76
C ILE A 440 10.48 -12.52 3.18
N THR A 441 10.97 -11.70 2.27
CA THR A 441 11.03 -10.25 2.45
C THR A 441 10.10 -9.58 1.47
N ALA A 442 9.18 -8.75 1.95
CA ALA A 442 8.25 -7.98 1.14
C ALA A 442 8.69 -6.52 1.05
N GLY A 443 8.59 -5.95 -0.14
CA GLY A 443 8.89 -4.55 -0.45
C GLY A 443 7.99 -4.02 -1.56
N SER A 444 8.17 -2.76 -1.94
CA SER A 444 7.46 -2.20 -3.09
C SER A 444 8.38 -1.32 -3.91
N ALA A 445 8.16 -1.23 -5.21
CA ALA A 445 8.93 -0.43 -6.14
C ALA A 445 8.04 0.59 -6.84
N LEU A 446 8.52 1.82 -7.03
CA LEU A 446 7.87 2.83 -7.87
C LEU A 446 8.15 2.63 -9.35
N ALA A 447 9.35 2.15 -9.66
CA ALA A 447 9.80 1.95 -11.01
C ALA A 447 10.66 0.70 -11.05
N TRP A 448 10.37 -0.17 -12.03
CA TRP A 448 11.27 -1.24 -12.42
C TRP A 448 12.54 -0.63 -13.04
N GLY A 449 12.39 0.18 -14.08
CA GLY A 449 13.48 0.86 -14.76
C GLY A 449 14.31 -0.04 -15.67
N ASN A 450 15.30 0.55 -16.34
CA ASN A 450 16.24 -0.18 -17.19
C ASN A 450 17.42 -0.71 -16.37
N ASN A 451 17.96 -1.87 -16.78
CA ASN A 451 19.22 -2.36 -16.24
C ASN A 451 20.43 -1.68 -16.91
N VAL A 452 21.53 -1.60 -16.19
CA VAL A 452 22.80 -1.03 -16.64
C VAL A 452 23.81 -2.14 -16.87
N SER A 453 24.66 -2.02 -17.90
CA SER A 453 25.78 -2.93 -18.14
C SER A 453 27.11 -2.21 -17.91
N PRO A 454 27.80 -2.40 -16.78
CA PRO A 454 29.17 -1.92 -16.64
C PRO A 454 30.11 -2.58 -17.64
N SER A 455 30.81 -1.78 -18.44
CA SER A 455 31.84 -2.25 -19.39
C SER A 455 33.25 -2.17 -18.81
N THR A 456 33.39 -2.55 -17.53
CA THR A 456 34.66 -2.56 -16.79
C THR A 456 34.60 -3.59 -15.67
N ASP A 457 35.76 -4.10 -15.26
CA ASP A 457 35.95 -4.97 -14.10
C ASP A 457 36.42 -4.22 -12.85
N ASN A 458 36.69 -2.91 -12.96
CA ASN A 458 37.13 -2.08 -11.86
C ASN A 458 35.97 -1.82 -10.87
N ALA A 459 36.13 -2.30 -9.64
CA ALA A 459 35.12 -2.22 -8.58
C ALA A 459 34.69 -0.78 -8.25
N GLU A 460 35.64 0.16 -8.17
CA GLU A 460 35.35 1.57 -7.91
C GLU A 460 34.50 2.17 -9.04
N MET A 461 34.83 1.89 -10.29
CA MET A 461 34.06 2.38 -11.44
C MET A 461 32.67 1.77 -11.53
N ILE A 462 32.51 0.48 -11.19
CA ILE A 462 31.19 -0.15 -11.10
C ILE A 462 30.37 0.51 -9.99
N MET A 463 30.96 0.74 -8.80
CA MET A 463 30.30 1.45 -7.70
C MET A 463 29.90 2.88 -8.09
N LYS A 464 30.78 3.64 -8.76
CA LYS A 464 30.45 4.98 -9.27
C LYS A 464 29.34 4.95 -10.32
N THR A 465 29.29 3.91 -11.15
CA THR A 465 28.20 3.72 -12.13
C THR A 465 26.88 3.39 -11.44
N LEU A 466 26.90 2.56 -10.40
CA LEU A 466 25.75 2.33 -9.51
C LEU A 466 25.31 3.65 -8.85
N ALA A 467 26.24 4.41 -8.29
CA ALA A 467 25.95 5.70 -7.65
C ALA A 467 25.34 6.72 -8.62
N PHE A 468 25.78 6.73 -9.88
CA PHE A 468 25.16 7.52 -10.95
C PHE A 468 23.71 7.11 -11.21
N ASP A 469 23.46 5.81 -11.45
CA ASP A 469 22.11 5.27 -11.69
C ASP A 469 21.18 5.51 -10.50
N ILE A 470 21.71 5.34 -9.28
CA ILE A 470 21.06 5.72 -8.03
C ILE A 470 20.75 7.21 -8.07
N THR A 471 21.67 8.10 -8.42
CA THR A 471 21.46 9.58 -8.48
C THR A 471 20.39 10.02 -9.49
N GLU A 472 20.32 9.33 -10.63
CA GLU A 472 19.34 9.57 -11.68
C GLU A 472 17.93 9.13 -11.24
N LYS A 473 17.78 7.89 -10.77
CA LYS A 473 16.48 7.23 -10.52
C LYS A 473 15.78 7.60 -9.21
N GLN A 474 16.18 8.68 -8.54
CA GLN A 474 15.63 9.03 -7.21
C GLN A 474 14.34 9.79 -7.36
N GLN A 475 13.27 9.03 -7.42
CA GLN A 475 11.95 9.60 -7.54
C GLN A 475 11.03 8.83 -6.63
N ASN A 476 10.85 9.34 -5.41
CA ASN A 476 9.61 9.17 -4.70
C ASN A 476 8.86 10.49 -4.77
N GLY A 477 7.83 10.57 -5.61
CA GLY A 477 7.03 11.77 -5.83
C GLY A 477 7.86 13.04 -5.89
N LEU A 478 8.60 13.21 -7.00
CA LEU A 478 9.56 14.29 -7.28
C LEU A 478 9.34 15.51 -6.37
N GLY A 479 10.26 15.78 -5.44
CA GLY A 479 10.19 16.98 -4.61
C GLY A 479 9.40 16.89 -3.30
N ASN A 480 8.35 16.08 -3.18
CA ASN A 480 7.49 16.06 -1.97
C ASN A 480 8.06 15.22 -0.81
N THR A 481 8.92 14.24 -1.11
CA THR A 481 9.39 13.28 -0.09
C THR A 481 10.84 13.52 0.30
N LYS A 482 11.28 12.82 1.36
CA LYS A 482 12.69 12.83 1.76
C LYS A 482 13.56 12.38 0.59
N PRO A 483 14.67 13.05 0.31
CA PRO A 483 15.54 12.70 -0.81
C PRO A 483 16.19 11.32 -0.64
N GLN A 484 16.24 10.81 0.60
CA GLN A 484 16.67 9.45 0.90
C GLN A 484 15.48 8.49 0.88
N VAL A 485 15.38 7.72 -0.20
CA VAL A 485 14.32 6.73 -0.43
C VAL A 485 14.88 5.33 -0.22
N TYR A 486 14.05 4.40 0.26
CA TYR A 486 14.36 2.97 0.23
C TYR A 486 14.57 2.53 -1.23
N ARG A 487 15.40 1.51 -1.44
CA ARG A 487 15.71 1.00 -2.78
C ARG A 487 16.11 -0.46 -2.74
N THR A 488 15.87 -1.19 -3.81
CA THR A 488 16.49 -2.50 -3.99
C THR A 488 17.42 -2.46 -5.19
N ILE A 489 18.60 -3.05 -5.02
CA ILE A 489 19.60 -3.19 -6.06
C ILE A 489 19.71 -4.67 -6.39
N PHE A 490 19.46 -5.01 -7.66
CA PHE A 490 19.82 -6.31 -8.22
C PHE A 490 21.20 -6.22 -8.84
N ILE A 491 22.05 -7.20 -8.57
CA ILE A 491 23.32 -7.36 -9.25
C ILE A 491 23.48 -8.81 -9.69
N THR A 492 24.02 -9.02 -10.88
CA THR A 492 24.38 -10.38 -11.32
C THR A 492 25.68 -10.84 -10.66
N GLU A 493 25.90 -12.16 -10.60
CA GLU A 493 27.08 -12.75 -9.96
C GLU A 493 28.42 -12.18 -10.50
N PRO A 494 28.63 -11.97 -11.82
CA PRO A 494 29.87 -11.36 -12.31
C PRO A 494 30.11 -9.93 -11.79
N ILE A 495 29.04 -9.16 -11.57
CA ILE A 495 29.14 -7.81 -10.99
C ILE A 495 29.47 -7.91 -9.50
N ALA A 496 28.82 -8.83 -8.77
CA ALA A 496 29.13 -9.11 -7.38
C ALA A 496 30.61 -9.50 -7.18
N ASN A 497 31.15 -10.35 -8.06
CA ASN A 497 32.56 -10.76 -8.06
C ASN A 497 33.53 -9.60 -8.28
N ASN A 498 33.23 -8.71 -9.21
CA ASN A 498 34.08 -7.54 -9.41
C ASN A 498 34.02 -6.59 -8.20
N LEU A 499 32.84 -6.36 -7.63
CA LEU A 499 32.66 -5.49 -6.46
C LEU A 499 33.32 -6.07 -5.20
N SER A 500 33.21 -7.37 -4.95
CA SER A 500 33.72 -8.03 -3.73
C SER A 500 35.25 -8.00 -3.59
N LYS A 501 35.96 -7.81 -4.70
CA LYS A 501 37.42 -7.57 -4.70
C LYS A 501 37.80 -6.37 -3.83
N GLN A 502 36.99 -5.31 -3.82
CA GLN A 502 37.24 -4.09 -3.04
C GLN A 502 36.30 -3.95 -1.84
N TYR A 503 35.01 -4.25 -1.98
CA TYR A 503 34.00 -4.12 -0.93
C TYR A 503 33.75 -5.46 -0.27
N LYS A 504 34.28 -5.69 0.93
CA LYS A 504 34.30 -7.01 1.59
C LYS A 504 32.94 -7.44 2.09
N SER A 505 32.04 -6.50 2.32
CA SER A 505 30.64 -6.76 2.60
C SER A 505 29.71 -5.90 1.73
N LYS A 506 28.44 -6.32 1.59
CA LYS A 506 27.39 -5.49 1.00
C LYS A 506 27.20 -4.19 1.79
N SER A 507 27.43 -4.22 3.11
CA SER A 507 27.44 -3.03 3.98
C SER A 507 28.55 -2.04 3.57
N ASP A 508 29.76 -2.51 3.28
CA ASP A 508 30.87 -1.65 2.82
C ASP A 508 30.52 -0.98 1.47
N LEU A 509 29.89 -1.75 0.57
CA LEU A 509 29.39 -1.22 -0.70
C LEU A 509 28.28 -0.17 -0.46
N GLU A 510 27.35 -0.43 0.45
CA GLU A 510 26.30 0.54 0.80
C GLU A 510 26.91 1.85 1.33
N ASP A 511 27.96 1.79 2.17
CA ASP A 511 28.65 2.99 2.67
C ASP A 511 29.27 3.80 1.53
N ALA A 512 29.98 3.13 0.60
CA ALA A 512 30.55 3.77 -0.58
C ALA A 512 29.45 4.39 -1.48
N LEU A 513 28.32 3.71 -1.64
CA LEU A 513 27.19 4.25 -2.40
C LEU A 513 26.53 5.44 -1.71
N ILE A 514 26.41 5.48 -0.38
CA ILE A 514 25.89 6.65 0.35
C ILE A 514 26.79 7.86 0.14
N GLU A 515 28.11 7.65 0.15
CA GLU A 515 29.10 8.72 -0.09
C GLU A 515 29.05 9.25 -1.53
N ASN A 516 28.85 8.38 -2.52
CA ASN A 516 28.98 8.75 -3.94
C ASN A 516 27.64 9.07 -4.61
N ALA A 517 26.53 8.47 -4.17
CA ALA A 517 25.21 8.68 -4.76
C ALA A 517 24.58 9.95 -4.19
N ARG A 518 25.04 11.09 -4.69
CA ARG A 518 24.66 12.41 -4.18
C ARG A 518 24.09 13.30 -5.26
N ARG A 519 23.01 14.01 -4.90
CA ARG A 519 22.30 14.91 -5.81
C ARG A 519 22.71 16.36 -5.57
N PRO A 520 23.01 17.15 -6.61
CA PRO A 520 23.19 18.60 -6.47
C PRO A 520 21.99 19.27 -5.80
N LEU A 521 22.23 20.16 -4.84
CA LEU A 521 21.18 20.83 -4.08
C LEU A 521 20.23 21.62 -4.99
N TRP A 522 20.71 22.19 -6.09
CA TRP A 522 19.86 22.89 -7.06
C TRP A 522 18.84 21.96 -7.74
N MET A 523 19.22 20.72 -8.07
CA MET A 523 18.28 19.74 -8.61
C MET A 523 17.21 19.38 -7.58
N ARG A 524 17.62 19.18 -6.31
CA ARG A 524 16.69 18.98 -5.19
C ARG A 524 15.75 20.17 -5.01
N THR A 525 16.29 21.38 -5.06
CA THR A 525 15.56 22.64 -4.88
C THR A 525 14.50 22.79 -5.97
N PHE A 526 14.88 22.62 -7.24
CA PHE A 526 13.96 22.71 -8.36
C PHE A 526 12.80 21.69 -8.22
N ALA A 527 13.11 20.43 -7.90
CA ALA A 527 12.10 19.40 -7.69
C ALA A 527 11.20 19.73 -6.50
N TYR A 528 11.77 20.11 -5.35
CA TYR A 528 11.00 20.52 -4.16
C TYR A 528 10.10 21.71 -4.45
N TYR A 529 10.59 22.67 -5.23
CA TYR A 529 9.86 23.87 -5.56
C TYR A 529 8.66 23.60 -6.48
N TRP A 530 8.84 22.80 -7.54
CA TRP A 530 7.83 22.65 -8.58
C TRP A 530 6.97 21.38 -8.47
N ALA A 531 7.50 20.31 -7.89
CA ALA A 531 6.85 19.01 -7.87
C ALA A 531 6.40 18.56 -6.46
N ASN A 532 6.50 19.43 -5.45
CA ASN A 532 5.93 19.18 -4.13
C ASN A 532 4.40 19.32 -4.12
N THR A 533 3.72 18.17 -4.15
CA THR A 533 2.26 18.06 -4.23
C THR A 533 1.50 18.64 -3.03
N GLY A 534 2.14 18.78 -1.86
CA GLY A 534 1.52 19.37 -0.66
C GLY A 534 1.71 20.88 -0.52
N SER A 535 2.53 21.51 -1.35
CA SER A 535 2.98 22.89 -1.13
C SER A 535 2.05 23.96 -1.70
N SER A 536 1.90 25.05 -0.93
CA SER A 536 1.19 26.25 -1.36
C SER A 536 2.04 27.06 -2.34
N GLN A 537 1.61 27.15 -3.60
CA GLN A 537 2.25 27.98 -4.64
C GLN A 537 2.34 29.47 -4.23
N ASP A 538 1.32 29.96 -3.51
CA ASP A 538 1.15 31.37 -3.17
C ASP A 538 2.06 31.91 -2.06
N LYS A 539 2.66 31.03 -1.24
CA LYS A 539 3.60 31.42 -0.18
C LYS A 539 5.06 31.14 -0.56
N LYS A 540 5.34 30.83 -1.83
CA LYS A 540 6.68 30.45 -2.24
C LYS A 540 7.63 31.64 -2.10
N ARG A 541 8.64 31.41 -1.27
CA ARG A 541 9.98 32.00 -1.40
C ARG A 541 10.38 32.05 -2.88
N SER A 542 11.25 32.96 -3.31
CA SER A 542 11.89 32.77 -4.62
C SER A 542 12.63 31.42 -4.64
N ILE A 543 12.91 30.85 -5.81
CA ILE A 543 13.62 29.56 -5.87
C ILE A 543 15.01 29.63 -5.19
N GLU A 544 15.66 30.80 -5.21
CA GLU A 544 16.90 31.09 -4.50
C GLU A 544 16.71 31.11 -2.98
N GLN A 545 15.61 31.71 -2.51
CA GLN A 545 15.27 31.68 -1.09
C GLN A 545 14.92 30.26 -0.62
N GLU A 546 14.32 29.44 -1.47
CA GLU A 546 14.05 28.02 -1.19
C GLU A 546 15.33 27.20 -1.16
N TYR A 547 16.28 27.46 -2.07
CA TYR A 547 17.62 26.90 -2.01
C TYR A 547 18.28 27.17 -0.66
N MET A 548 18.25 28.43 -0.20
CA MET A 548 18.83 28.83 1.08
C MET A 548 18.09 28.21 2.28
N TYR A 549 16.79 27.94 2.14
CA TYR A 549 16.02 27.22 3.16
C TYR A 549 16.44 25.76 3.25
N LEU A 550 16.49 25.03 2.13
CA LEU A 550 16.89 23.63 2.10
C LEU A 550 18.35 23.46 2.53
N LYS A 551 19.24 24.37 2.14
CA LYS A 551 20.64 24.43 2.59
C LYS A 551 20.77 24.46 4.12
N LYS A 552 19.86 25.17 4.80
CA LYS A 552 19.84 25.30 6.27
C LYS A 552 19.04 24.19 6.94
N ASN A 553 18.25 23.44 6.18
CA ASN A 553 17.42 22.36 6.73
C ASN A 553 18.31 21.17 7.10
N LYS A 554 18.42 20.90 8.41
CA LYS A 554 19.22 19.79 8.94
C LYS A 554 18.76 18.42 8.43
N ASP A 555 17.48 18.28 8.07
CA ASP A 555 16.93 17.03 7.56
C ASP A 555 17.42 16.71 6.13
N GLU A 556 17.78 17.73 5.35
CA GLU A 556 18.32 17.53 3.99
C GLU A 556 19.77 17.05 4.00
N LYS A 557 20.49 17.25 5.13
CA LYS A 557 21.90 16.84 5.31
C LYS A 557 22.80 17.30 4.14
N VAL A 558 22.69 18.58 3.80
CA VAL A 558 23.49 19.21 2.73
C VAL A 558 24.95 19.24 3.15
N GLU A 559 25.83 18.82 2.25
CA GLU A 559 27.28 18.89 2.41
C GLU A 559 27.92 19.47 1.15
N LYS A 560 29.12 20.04 1.30
CA LYS A 560 29.92 20.47 0.16
C LYS A 560 30.88 19.33 -0.21
N THR A 561 30.61 18.66 -1.33
CA THR A 561 31.37 17.49 -1.80
C THR A 561 32.09 17.78 -3.11
N GLU A 562 33.02 16.91 -3.51
CA GLU A 562 33.57 16.94 -4.87
C GLU A 562 32.42 16.85 -5.89
N THR A 563 32.59 17.53 -7.03
CA THR A 563 31.66 17.46 -8.15
C THR A 563 31.70 16.05 -8.75
N PRO A 564 30.56 15.33 -8.79
CA PRO A 564 30.50 13.99 -9.37
C PRO A 564 31.08 13.95 -10.79
N ASP A 565 31.81 12.88 -11.11
CA ASP A 565 32.52 12.75 -12.39
C ASP A 565 31.61 12.95 -13.61
N TRP A 566 30.35 12.49 -13.53
CA TRP A 566 29.35 12.63 -14.58
C TRP A 566 28.79 14.04 -14.77
N LEU A 567 29.18 15.01 -13.93
CA LEU A 567 28.83 16.43 -14.07
C LEU A 567 30.01 17.30 -14.56
N LYS A 568 31.20 16.69 -14.74
CA LYS A 568 32.37 17.40 -15.29
C LYS A 568 32.05 17.97 -16.67
N GLY A 569 32.46 19.22 -16.91
CA GLY A 569 32.16 19.94 -18.16
C GLY A 569 30.78 20.62 -18.20
N PHE A 570 29.84 20.23 -17.34
CA PHE A 570 28.58 20.96 -17.12
C PHE A 570 28.68 21.92 -15.92
N VAL A 571 29.41 21.51 -14.89
CA VAL A 571 29.64 22.27 -13.66
C VAL A 571 31.12 22.68 -13.64
N ASN A 572 31.36 23.98 -13.45
CA ASN A 572 32.72 24.55 -13.42
C ASN A 572 33.38 24.43 -12.04
N ASP A 573 32.59 24.34 -10.98
CA ASP A 573 33.12 24.22 -9.62
C ASP A 573 33.63 22.80 -9.35
N ASP A 574 34.81 22.68 -8.76
CA ASP A 574 35.35 21.38 -8.32
C ASP A 574 34.54 20.79 -7.16
N LYS A 575 33.83 21.64 -6.40
CA LYS A 575 32.98 21.25 -5.27
C LYS A 575 31.63 21.93 -5.32
N ILE A 576 30.57 21.15 -5.12
CA ILE A 576 29.19 21.63 -5.09
C ILE A 576 28.45 21.19 -3.82
N GLU A 577 27.36 21.88 -3.53
CA GLU A 577 26.44 21.50 -2.45
C GLU A 577 25.57 20.34 -2.92
N THR A 578 25.59 19.24 -2.18
CA THR A 578 24.89 18.02 -2.51
C THR A 578 24.21 17.42 -1.29
N ILE A 579 23.20 16.58 -1.55
CA ILE A 579 22.53 15.77 -0.54
C ILE A 579 22.76 14.30 -0.83
N ALA A 580 22.96 13.52 0.22
CA ALA A 580 22.88 12.06 0.14
C ALA A 580 21.45 11.62 -0.15
N THR A 581 21.35 10.47 -0.78
CA THR A 581 20.11 10.02 -1.42
C THR A 581 19.72 8.59 -1.04
N MET A 582 20.55 8.02 -0.19
CA MET A 582 20.42 6.74 0.46
C MET A 582 20.61 6.94 1.95
N LEU A 583 20.06 6.04 2.74
CA LEU A 583 20.38 5.89 4.15
C LEU A 583 20.85 4.46 4.37
N LYS A 584 21.74 4.29 5.34
CA LYS A 584 22.24 2.99 5.76
C LYS A 584 21.10 2.06 6.18
N GLY A 585 21.16 0.81 5.74
CA GLY A 585 20.17 -0.22 6.08
C GLY A 585 18.83 -0.05 5.38
N GLN A 586 18.74 0.81 4.37
CA GLN A 586 17.52 1.00 3.56
C GLN A 586 17.68 0.49 2.13
N THR A 587 18.80 -0.18 1.84
CA THR A 587 19.14 -0.66 0.49
C THR A 587 19.48 -2.15 0.48
N PRO A 588 18.50 -3.05 0.33
CA PRO A 588 18.77 -4.43 -0.04
C PRO A 588 19.61 -4.51 -1.33
N ILE A 589 20.79 -5.14 -1.23
CA ILE A 589 21.66 -5.48 -2.37
C ILE A 589 21.58 -6.99 -2.56
N LEU A 590 20.92 -7.42 -3.63
CA LEU A 590 20.60 -8.82 -3.90
C LEU A 590 21.40 -9.33 -5.09
N VAL A 591 22.09 -10.47 -4.91
CA VAL A 591 22.74 -11.17 -6.02
C VAL A 591 21.68 -12.04 -6.70
N THR A 592 21.41 -11.79 -7.97
CA THR A 592 20.32 -12.42 -8.71
C THR A 592 20.43 -12.14 -10.22
N GLY A 593 19.65 -12.83 -11.03
CA GLY A 593 19.63 -12.72 -12.48
C GLY A 593 20.63 -13.63 -13.19
N ASP A 594 20.84 -13.37 -14.47
CA ASP A 594 21.70 -14.17 -15.34
C ASP A 594 23.18 -14.12 -14.90
N SER A 595 23.70 -15.26 -14.43
CA SER A 595 25.08 -15.43 -13.94
C SER A 595 26.14 -15.28 -15.03
N SER A 596 25.76 -15.21 -16.30
CA SER A 596 26.67 -14.96 -17.43
C SER A 596 26.66 -13.51 -17.90
N ARG A 597 25.92 -12.61 -17.24
CA ARG A 597 25.80 -11.20 -17.65
C ARG A 597 26.37 -10.25 -16.62
N ASN A 598 26.82 -9.10 -17.10
CA ASN A 598 27.35 -7.99 -16.32
C ASN A 598 26.27 -6.93 -16.11
N LYS A 599 25.24 -7.21 -15.30
CA LYS A 599 24.07 -6.34 -15.15
C LYS A 599 23.84 -5.95 -13.70
N PHE A 600 23.40 -4.72 -13.51
CA PHE A 600 22.72 -4.32 -12.29
C PHE A 600 21.45 -3.54 -12.60
N GLN A 601 20.55 -3.46 -11.61
CA GLN A 601 19.33 -2.68 -11.71
C GLN A 601 18.97 -2.07 -10.35
N VAL A 602 18.71 -0.77 -10.35
CA VAL A 602 18.29 -0.02 -9.17
C VAL A 602 16.79 0.27 -9.26
N MET A 603 16.05 -0.13 -8.24
CA MET A 603 14.61 0.12 -8.13
C MET A 603 14.31 1.00 -6.92
N PRO A 604 13.85 2.25 -7.11
CA PRO A 604 13.39 3.08 -6.00
C PRO A 604 12.13 2.46 -5.38
N GLY A 605 12.14 2.35 -4.05
CA GLY A 605 11.24 1.47 -3.31
C GLY A 605 10.70 2.03 -2.00
N GLY A 606 9.74 1.29 -1.44
CA GLY A 606 9.19 1.49 -0.11
C GLY A 606 9.97 0.72 0.94
N GLY A 607 9.54 0.82 2.20
CA GLY A 607 10.14 0.03 3.28
C GLY A 607 9.98 -1.47 3.08
N TYR A 608 10.80 -2.22 3.81
CA TYR A 608 10.87 -3.69 3.74
C TYR A 608 10.46 -4.32 5.06
N VAL A 609 9.93 -5.54 4.98
CA VAL A 609 9.74 -6.39 6.16
C VAL A 609 10.10 -7.83 5.83
N THR A 610 10.83 -8.49 6.73
CA THR A 610 11.23 -9.89 6.59
C THR A 610 10.54 -10.74 7.64
N PHE A 611 9.92 -11.84 7.21
CA PHE A 611 9.34 -12.85 8.09
C PHE A 611 9.96 -14.22 7.84
N GLU A 612 10.19 -14.96 8.92
CA GLU A 612 10.55 -16.37 8.86
C GLU A 612 9.36 -17.21 8.37
N ILE A 613 9.64 -18.14 7.47
CA ILE A 613 8.70 -19.11 6.92
C ILE A 613 8.79 -20.37 7.76
N LYS A 614 7.69 -20.71 8.44
CA LYS A 614 7.62 -21.88 9.32
C LYS A 614 7.05 -23.07 8.59
N LEU A 615 7.78 -24.18 8.64
CA LEU A 615 7.37 -25.44 8.04
C LEU A 615 6.73 -26.38 9.08
N PRO A 616 5.74 -27.20 8.70
CA PRO A 616 5.23 -28.26 9.56
C PRO A 616 6.34 -29.28 9.85
N LYS A 617 6.28 -29.94 11.02
CA LYS A 617 7.32 -30.90 11.45
C LYS A 617 7.52 -32.07 10.49
N ASN A 618 6.46 -32.48 9.80
CA ASN A 618 6.44 -33.57 8.82
C ASN A 618 6.58 -33.06 7.37
N TRP A 619 7.21 -31.88 7.17
CA TRP A 619 7.37 -31.26 5.84
C TRP A 619 7.87 -32.23 4.77
N ASN A 620 8.99 -32.92 5.02
CA ASN A 620 9.58 -33.87 4.07
C ASN A 620 8.61 -35.02 3.70
N GLU A 621 7.76 -35.46 4.63
CA GLU A 621 6.75 -36.49 4.35
C GLU A 621 5.62 -35.97 3.47
N LEU A 622 5.23 -34.70 3.64
CA LEU A 622 4.16 -34.06 2.86
C LEU A 622 4.56 -33.78 1.40
N VAL A 623 5.84 -33.45 1.17
CA VAL A 623 6.35 -33.08 -0.16
C VAL A 623 6.94 -34.26 -0.94
N LYS A 624 7.35 -35.34 -0.27
CA LYS A 624 7.87 -36.55 -0.93
C LYS A 624 6.94 -37.12 -2.01
N PRO A 625 5.60 -37.24 -1.82
CA PRO A 625 4.70 -37.71 -2.87
C PRO A 625 4.60 -36.77 -4.08
N LEU A 626 5.02 -35.52 -3.94
CA LEU A 626 5.08 -34.53 -5.02
C LEU A 626 6.41 -34.57 -5.78
N GLY A 627 7.34 -35.45 -5.38
CA GLY A 627 8.64 -35.63 -6.03
C GLY A 627 9.77 -34.75 -5.49
N TYR A 628 9.57 -34.04 -4.38
CA TYR A 628 10.62 -33.24 -3.77
C TYR A 628 11.55 -34.07 -2.88
N GLU A 629 12.86 -33.83 -3.02
CA GLU A 629 13.88 -34.34 -2.12
C GLU A 629 13.78 -33.69 -0.71
N PRO A 630 14.30 -34.32 0.35
CA PRO A 630 14.35 -33.73 1.69
C PRO A 630 14.98 -32.33 1.71
N ILE A 631 14.41 -31.41 2.49
CA ILE A 631 14.83 -29.99 2.52
C ILE A 631 16.30 -29.81 2.92
N GLU A 632 16.83 -30.73 3.72
CA GLU A 632 18.22 -30.75 4.18
C GLU A 632 19.22 -30.89 3.03
N ASN A 633 18.81 -31.49 1.91
CA ASN A 633 19.65 -31.60 0.70
C ASN A 633 19.91 -30.25 0.04
N PHE A 634 19.13 -29.23 0.37
CA PHE A 634 19.25 -27.88 -0.15
C PHE A 634 19.96 -26.94 0.82
N PHE A 635 20.54 -27.44 1.92
CA PHE A 635 21.26 -26.61 2.87
C PHE A 635 22.59 -26.13 2.29
N LEU A 636 22.88 -24.84 2.47
CA LEU A 636 24.18 -24.25 2.15
C LEU A 636 25.13 -24.39 3.35
N LYS A 637 26.43 -24.44 3.06
CA LYS A 637 27.51 -24.62 4.04
C LYS A 637 28.30 -23.34 4.25
#